data_AF-A0A1Y3ELZ9-F1
#
_entry.id   AF-A0A1Y3ELZ9-F1
#
_cell.length_a   1.000
_cell.length_b   1.000
_cell.length_c   1.000
_cell.angle_alpha   90.00
_cell.angle_beta   90.00
_cell.angle_gamma   90.00
#
_symmetry.space_group_name_H-M   'P 1'
#
loop_
_entity.id
_entity.type
_entity.pdbx_description
1 polymer ?
#
loop_
_entity_poly.entity_id
_entity_poly.type
_entity_poly.pdbx_seq_one_letter_code
_entity_poly.pdbx_strand_id
1 'polypeptide(L)'
;MEQRRLYDGRKLVSANAKRVWEELFLAKKQLLEETLGVTIMPDVGASRAFASAAASQQWLNFVDNEMKGCYGAKDALQIHIQLQSKLHMVTGGLQRLASKKNIKSTGTARQTVVSKQEFMMWLKVHVTLIHELFDLQYTRYLQWHEHTKKWCLDEWTNLKQELTRERGLWGPKNPSVLNKYMLDSTEGPCRMRMKMIPNINFYVDYPYRPNVMNLENKTTKNKLPCSCDSQLYYERVKTRHGSCFDPRIIDLSQPNSSKLEEGVQFDDAIVDVNAQMIKNTIKRSATSVSSADGDRDEANGTASSSDEPISINDDVAVDDTASSSVFSDSPQAPPRDGSSFSSSTLCSSASVASEQPERLFLPKEPDSQTLLRLLEEGEELNSMYRCARICGLDSSEGLLLFGKYHYYVIDGFTLLKTREIRDLDFLPEELHDPIVPYIASGATRNRSQKRLCSKFAYEDIRECHKRRYLLQPIAIEVFSSDGRNHLLAFPRKIRDKIYAKLLACAKSLTDAGHQSVSGQKSGVDVEQGAGLLAVLMGEMSVTQRWVRGEISNFQYLMHLNTLAGRSYNDLSQYPVFPWILSDYDSEELDLTNPNTFRDLSKPMGAQTPARLEQFLKRFREWDDPSGETPPYMYGTHYSSAMIVVSYLVRVEPFTQQFLKLQGGHFDLADRMFHSVKDAWLSASRNNMADVKELVPEFFYLPNFLLNSNHFELGVKQSGLRLGDVILPPWAKGDAREFVRLHRQALESDYVSAHLNQWIDLIFGYRQQGQAAVDAFNLFHHLFYEANVNFEAIEDPLTKNATIGFINNFGQIPSQLF
;
A
#
# COMPACT_ATOMS: atom_id res chain seq x y z
N MET A 1 -26.62 -37.27 10.44
CA MET A 1 -25.55 -37.78 9.55
C MET A 1 -24.30 -36.90 9.61
N GLU A 2 -24.45 -35.59 9.50
CA GLU A 2 -23.37 -34.58 9.50
C GLU A 2 -22.37 -34.65 10.67
N GLN A 3 -22.82 -34.79 11.91
CA GLN A 3 -21.92 -34.96 13.07
C GLN A 3 -20.91 -36.11 12.90
N ARG A 4 -21.28 -37.17 12.16
CA ARG A 4 -20.39 -38.29 11.82
C ARG A 4 -19.32 -37.86 10.83
N ARG A 5 -19.70 -37.15 9.75
CA ARG A 5 -18.73 -36.55 8.79
C ARG A 5 -17.76 -35.58 9.49
N LEU A 6 -18.25 -34.77 10.44
CA LEU A 6 -17.41 -33.88 11.25
C LEU A 6 -16.45 -34.65 12.17
N TYR A 7 -16.89 -35.75 12.77
CA TYR A 7 -16.04 -36.64 13.57
C TYR A 7 -14.96 -37.32 12.71
N ASP A 8 -15.35 -37.90 11.57
CA ASP A 8 -14.46 -38.58 10.64
C ASP A 8 -13.42 -37.60 10.05
N GLY A 9 -13.83 -36.38 9.70
CA GLY A 9 -12.94 -35.30 9.27
C GLY A 9 -11.95 -34.87 10.35
N ARG A 10 -12.40 -34.69 11.61
CA ARG A 10 -11.50 -34.43 12.75
C ARG A 10 -10.50 -35.55 12.97
N LYS A 11 -10.92 -36.81 12.81
CA LYS A 11 -10.06 -37.99 12.93
C LYS A 11 -9.00 -38.03 11.83
N LEU A 12 -9.36 -37.72 10.58
CA LEU A 12 -8.42 -37.64 9.45
C LEU A 12 -7.38 -36.52 9.66
N VAL A 13 -7.81 -35.32 10.04
CA VAL A 13 -6.91 -34.20 10.36
C VAL A 13 -5.97 -34.56 11.51
N SER A 14 -6.47 -35.19 12.57
CA SER A 14 -5.64 -35.62 13.70
C SER A 14 -4.62 -36.71 13.33
N ALA A 15 -4.98 -37.64 12.43
CA ALA A 15 -4.06 -38.67 11.95
C ALA A 15 -2.94 -38.07 11.08
N ASN A 16 -3.28 -37.18 10.15
CA ASN A 16 -2.31 -36.48 9.30
C ASN A 16 -1.38 -35.59 10.14
N ALA A 17 -1.92 -34.84 11.11
CA ALA A 17 -1.11 -34.02 12.01
C ALA A 17 -0.13 -34.85 12.87
N LYS A 18 -0.55 -36.04 13.34
CA LYS A 18 0.32 -36.98 14.06
C LYS A 18 1.46 -37.50 13.18
N ARG A 19 1.15 -37.89 11.93
CA ARG A 19 2.15 -38.35 10.95
C ARG A 19 3.18 -37.25 10.62
N VAL A 20 2.72 -36.03 10.34
CA VAL A 20 3.62 -34.88 10.05
C VAL A 20 4.50 -34.58 11.26
N TRP A 21 3.98 -34.69 12.49
CA TRP A 21 4.80 -34.57 13.69
C TRP A 21 5.85 -35.70 13.80
N GLU A 22 5.48 -36.95 13.55
CA GLU A 22 6.41 -38.09 13.61
C GLU A 22 7.55 -37.97 12.60
N GLU A 23 7.25 -37.59 11.35
CA GLU A 23 8.25 -37.35 10.31
C GLU A 23 9.16 -36.15 10.65
N LEU A 24 8.58 -35.03 11.12
CA LEU A 24 9.33 -33.84 11.56
C LEU A 24 10.22 -34.14 12.77
N PHE A 25 9.70 -34.85 13.77
CA PHE A 25 10.40 -35.20 14.99
C PHE A 25 11.62 -36.07 14.68
N LEU A 26 11.45 -37.14 13.89
CA LEU A 26 12.57 -37.99 13.46
C LEU A 26 13.64 -37.19 12.69
N ALA A 27 13.23 -36.29 11.80
CA ALA A 27 14.15 -35.46 11.01
C ALA A 27 14.86 -34.34 11.81
N LYS A 28 14.41 -34.01 13.03
CA LYS A 28 14.97 -32.91 13.85
C LYS A 28 15.45 -33.32 15.24
N LYS A 29 15.18 -34.56 15.69
CA LYS A 29 15.52 -35.05 17.04
C LYS A 29 16.98 -34.78 17.41
N GLN A 30 17.92 -35.30 16.61
CA GLN A 30 19.36 -35.22 16.89
C GLN A 30 19.82 -33.76 17.08
N LEU A 31 19.45 -32.86 16.16
CA LEU A 31 19.78 -31.44 16.23
C LEU A 31 19.26 -30.78 17.52
N LEU A 32 18.05 -31.15 17.97
CA LEU A 32 17.46 -30.62 19.20
C LEU A 32 18.14 -31.19 20.46
N GLU A 33 18.48 -32.48 20.46
CA GLU A 33 19.22 -33.13 21.56
C GLU A 33 20.65 -32.56 21.69
N GLU A 34 21.33 -32.31 20.57
CA GLU A 34 22.65 -31.67 20.50
C GLU A 34 22.60 -30.19 20.97
N THR A 35 21.58 -29.43 20.58
CA THR A 35 21.43 -28.01 20.96
C THR A 35 21.08 -27.84 22.43
N LEU A 36 20.18 -28.67 22.96
CA LEU A 36 19.59 -28.49 24.29
C LEU A 36 20.27 -29.34 25.38
N GLY A 37 21.10 -30.31 25.01
CA GLY A 37 21.81 -31.18 25.95
C GLY A 37 20.90 -32.16 26.71
N VAL A 38 19.67 -32.39 26.22
CA VAL A 38 18.67 -33.26 26.85
C VAL A 38 18.05 -34.21 25.84
N THR A 39 17.78 -35.45 26.25
CA THR A 39 17.04 -36.43 25.44
C THR A 39 15.59 -36.00 25.26
N ILE A 40 15.07 -36.05 24.03
CA ILE A 40 13.71 -35.58 23.72
C ILE A 40 12.80 -36.76 23.37
N MET A 41 11.62 -36.78 24.00
CA MET A 41 10.60 -37.80 23.82
C MET A 41 9.72 -37.55 22.58
N PRO A 42 9.10 -38.57 21.96
CA PRO A 42 8.23 -38.38 20.78
C PRO A 42 6.85 -37.74 21.05
N ASP A 43 6.37 -37.73 22.30
CA ASP A 43 5.10 -37.05 22.64
C ASP A 43 5.27 -35.54 22.66
N VAL A 44 4.52 -34.82 21.82
CA VAL A 44 4.57 -33.34 21.66
C VAL A 44 4.54 -32.60 23.00
N GLY A 45 3.72 -33.06 23.95
CA GLY A 45 3.57 -32.44 25.27
C GLY A 45 4.84 -32.56 26.10
N ALA A 46 5.41 -33.77 26.15
CA ALA A 46 6.67 -34.07 26.80
C ALA A 46 7.87 -33.40 26.09
N SER A 47 7.97 -33.50 24.75
CA SER A 47 9.06 -32.89 23.97
C SER A 47 9.18 -31.40 24.30
N ARG A 48 8.04 -30.69 24.26
CA ARG A 48 7.98 -29.26 24.53
C ARG A 48 8.30 -28.94 25.98
N ALA A 49 7.88 -29.77 26.94
CA ALA A 49 8.19 -29.56 28.36
C ALA A 49 9.69 -29.69 28.65
N PHE A 50 10.35 -30.76 28.19
CA PHE A 50 11.79 -30.96 28.36
C PHE A 50 12.60 -29.88 27.65
N ALA A 51 12.28 -29.58 26.39
CA ALA A 51 12.97 -28.55 25.63
C ALA A 51 12.82 -27.15 26.25
N SER A 52 11.63 -26.81 26.75
CA SER A 52 11.35 -25.53 27.42
C SER A 52 12.17 -25.37 28.69
N ALA A 53 12.24 -26.40 29.53
CA ALA A 53 13.02 -26.40 30.76
C ALA A 53 14.53 -26.27 30.50
N ALA A 54 15.07 -27.04 29.55
CA ALA A 54 16.49 -26.98 29.17
C ALA A 54 16.87 -25.60 28.60
N ALA A 55 16.07 -25.07 27.67
CA ALA A 55 16.29 -23.75 27.08
C ALA A 55 16.18 -22.63 28.13
N SER A 56 15.25 -22.73 29.09
CA SER A 56 15.15 -21.78 30.20
C SER A 56 16.37 -21.84 31.14
N GLN A 57 16.94 -23.02 31.40
CA GLN A 57 18.19 -23.13 32.17
C GLN A 57 19.39 -22.53 31.41
N GLN A 58 19.54 -22.83 30.12
CA GLN A 58 20.58 -22.21 29.28
C GLN A 58 20.44 -20.67 29.25
N TRP A 59 19.22 -20.16 29.07
CA TRP A 59 18.95 -18.72 29.06
C TRP A 59 19.22 -18.04 30.41
N LEU A 60 18.80 -18.66 31.52
CA LEU A 60 19.10 -18.12 32.85
C LEU A 60 20.60 -18.11 33.13
N ASN A 61 21.34 -19.17 32.77
CA ASN A 61 22.79 -19.22 32.89
C ASN A 61 23.47 -18.14 32.03
N PHE A 62 22.96 -17.88 30.82
CA PHE A 62 23.43 -16.77 29.98
C PHE A 62 23.20 -15.41 30.65
N VAL A 63 21.98 -15.11 31.09
CA VAL A 63 21.66 -13.84 31.78
C VAL A 63 22.47 -13.66 33.07
N ASP A 64 22.68 -14.74 33.83
CA ASP A 64 23.52 -14.72 35.03
C ASP A 64 24.99 -14.44 34.70
N ASN A 65 25.50 -14.92 33.56
CA ASN A 65 26.85 -14.63 33.09
C ASN A 65 26.98 -13.18 32.60
N GLU A 66 26.00 -12.67 31.85
CA GLU A 66 25.94 -11.25 31.43
C GLU A 66 25.88 -10.30 32.63
N MET A 67 25.05 -10.58 33.64
CA MET A 67 24.97 -9.73 34.84
C MET A 67 26.17 -9.82 35.78
N LYS A 68 26.98 -10.89 35.70
CA LYS A 68 28.25 -11.03 36.43
C LYS A 68 29.47 -10.58 35.59
N GLY A 69 29.29 -10.42 34.28
CA GLY A 69 30.33 -10.20 33.31
C GLY A 69 30.51 -8.73 32.93
N CYS A 70 31.51 -8.07 33.53
CA CYS A 70 32.12 -6.90 32.92
C CYS A 70 32.93 -7.32 31.67
N TYR A 71 32.23 -7.70 30.59
CA TYR A 71 32.85 -8.15 29.35
C TYR A 71 33.71 -7.04 28.72
N GLY A 72 35.03 -7.24 28.78
CA GLY A 72 35.98 -6.39 28.07
C GLY A 72 35.82 -6.52 26.54
N ALA A 73 36.40 -5.59 25.79
CA ALA A 73 36.14 -5.37 24.35
C ALA A 73 36.45 -6.55 23.39
N LYS A 74 36.84 -7.74 23.88
CA LYS A 74 37.15 -8.93 23.07
C LYS A 74 35.90 -9.58 22.46
N ASP A 75 34.81 -9.73 23.22
CA ASP A 75 33.63 -10.45 22.72
C ASP A 75 32.81 -9.57 21.75
N ALA A 76 32.75 -8.26 22.01
CA ALA A 76 32.28 -7.27 21.04
C ALA A 76 33.12 -7.30 19.74
N LEU A 77 34.45 -7.44 19.84
CA LEU A 77 35.33 -7.61 18.69
C LEU A 77 35.10 -8.96 17.98
N GLN A 78 34.78 -10.04 18.70
CA GLN A 78 34.51 -11.36 18.12
C GLN A 78 33.17 -11.38 17.35
N ILE A 79 32.12 -10.72 17.88
CA ILE A 79 30.86 -10.47 17.17
C ILE A 79 31.13 -9.60 15.93
N HIS A 80 31.94 -8.54 16.06
CA HIS A 80 32.34 -7.70 14.93
C HIS A 80 33.13 -8.47 13.86
N ILE A 81 34.00 -9.41 14.25
CA ILE A 81 34.74 -10.30 13.34
C ILE A 81 33.80 -11.29 12.64
N GLN A 82 32.82 -11.87 13.32
CA GLN A 82 31.81 -12.72 12.68
C GLN A 82 30.93 -11.93 11.69
N LEU A 83 30.59 -10.67 12.02
CA LEU A 83 29.89 -9.78 11.10
C LEU A 83 30.78 -9.37 9.91
N GLN A 84 32.09 -9.18 10.09
CA GLN A 84 33.03 -8.90 9.00
C GLN A 84 33.33 -10.12 8.11
N SER A 85 33.41 -11.34 8.66
CA SER A 85 33.71 -12.54 7.85
C SER A 85 32.60 -12.84 6.86
N LYS A 86 31.32 -12.72 7.28
CA LYS A 86 30.17 -12.78 6.36
C LYS A 86 30.20 -11.71 5.28
N LEU A 87 30.71 -10.51 5.58
CA LEU A 87 30.82 -9.42 4.59
C LEU A 87 31.93 -9.66 3.54
N HIS A 88 33.04 -10.32 3.91
CA HIS A 88 34.16 -10.51 2.99
C HIS A 88 33.88 -11.53 1.87
N MET A 89 32.96 -12.48 2.09
CA MET A 89 32.60 -13.52 1.12
C MET A 89 31.62 -13.05 0.03
N VAL A 90 30.77 -12.05 0.29
CA VAL A 90 29.67 -11.63 -0.62
C VAL A 90 29.98 -10.32 -1.37
N THR A 91 30.95 -9.53 -0.90
CA THR A 91 31.32 -8.23 -1.50
C THR A 91 31.94 -8.32 -2.91
N GLY A 92 32.48 -9.48 -3.28
CA GLY A 92 33.16 -9.72 -4.56
C GLY A 92 32.28 -9.62 -5.81
N GLY A 93 30.95 -9.64 -5.68
CA GLY A 93 30.02 -9.36 -6.79
C GLY A 93 29.79 -7.86 -6.98
N LEU A 94 29.37 -7.17 -5.90
CA LEU A 94 28.86 -5.80 -5.99
C LEU A 94 29.92 -4.78 -6.41
N GLN A 95 31.18 -4.97 -6.03
CA GLN A 95 32.28 -4.09 -6.44
C GLN A 95 32.49 -4.06 -7.96
N ARG A 96 32.13 -5.12 -8.70
CA ARG A 96 32.23 -5.17 -10.17
C ARG A 96 31.16 -4.34 -10.87
N LEU A 97 30.02 -4.09 -10.21
CA LEU A 97 28.92 -3.26 -10.74
C LEU A 97 29.17 -1.74 -10.53
N ALA A 98 30.03 -1.39 -9.59
CA ALA A 98 30.40 -0.02 -9.20
C ALA A 98 31.82 0.38 -9.67
N SER A 99 32.28 -0.15 -10.81
CA SER A 99 33.65 0.03 -11.30
C SER A 99 33.97 1.49 -11.66
N LYS A 100 34.71 2.20 -10.79
CA LYS A 100 35.37 3.47 -11.15
C LYS A 100 36.36 3.22 -12.30
N LYS A 101 36.32 4.06 -13.34
CA LYS A 101 37.35 4.03 -14.41
C LYS A 101 38.68 4.51 -13.82
N ASN A 102 39.70 3.66 -13.86
CA ASN A 102 41.07 4.06 -13.50
C ASN A 102 41.59 5.10 -14.49
N ILE A 103 41.78 6.33 -14.02
CA ILE A 103 42.48 7.38 -14.76
C ILE A 103 43.97 7.02 -14.76
N LYS A 104 44.57 6.89 -15.95
CA LYS A 104 46.03 6.68 -16.06
C LYS A 104 46.76 7.96 -15.66
N SER A 105 47.58 7.88 -14.61
CA SER A 105 48.49 8.96 -14.27
C SER A 105 49.66 9.00 -15.25
N THR A 106 49.73 10.06 -16.05
CA THR A 106 50.89 10.41 -16.87
C THR A 106 51.12 11.92 -16.76
N GLY A 107 52.05 12.33 -15.90
CA GLY A 107 52.39 13.73 -15.68
C GLY A 107 53.66 13.87 -14.84
N THR A 108 54.77 14.22 -15.49
CA THR A 108 56.04 14.51 -14.81
C THR A 108 55.91 15.80 -13.99
N ALA A 109 56.08 15.71 -12.67
CA ALA A 109 56.00 16.87 -11.80
C ALA A 109 57.14 17.86 -12.08
N ARG A 110 56.80 19.07 -12.52
CA ARG A 110 57.68 20.24 -12.40
C ARG A 110 57.49 20.83 -11.00
N GLN A 111 58.59 21.18 -10.33
CA GLN A 111 58.52 21.95 -9.09
C GLN A 111 58.03 23.37 -9.40
N THR A 112 56.78 23.66 -9.02
CA THR A 112 56.26 25.02 -8.93
C THR A 112 56.64 25.62 -7.58
N VAL A 113 57.14 26.86 -7.58
CA VAL A 113 57.38 27.61 -6.34
C VAL A 113 56.04 28.19 -5.87
N VAL A 114 55.33 27.42 -5.04
CA VAL A 114 54.01 27.79 -4.50
C VAL A 114 54.15 28.99 -3.55
N SER A 115 53.34 30.03 -3.74
CA SER A 115 53.36 31.19 -2.85
C SER A 115 52.76 30.88 -1.47
N LYS A 116 53.09 31.71 -0.47
CA LYS A 116 52.54 31.57 0.89
C LYS A 116 51.00 31.65 0.92
N GLN A 117 50.38 32.41 0.01
CA GLN A 117 48.92 32.52 -0.08
C GLN A 117 48.29 31.27 -0.70
N GLU A 118 48.85 30.76 -1.80
CA GLU A 118 48.40 29.49 -2.40
C GLU A 118 48.57 28.32 -1.42
N PHE A 119 49.69 28.24 -0.70
CA PHE A 119 49.90 27.21 0.33
C PHE A 119 48.84 27.27 1.43
N MET A 120 48.51 28.47 1.94
CA MET A 120 47.47 28.63 2.97
C MET A 120 46.06 28.35 2.44
N MET A 121 45.80 28.65 1.16
CA MET A 121 44.56 28.26 0.48
C MET A 121 44.45 26.75 0.32
N TRP A 122 45.51 26.08 -0.16
CA TRP A 122 45.59 24.63 -0.29
C TRP A 122 45.45 23.95 1.07
N LEU A 123 46.11 24.46 2.12
CA LEU A 123 45.98 23.97 3.48
C LEU A 123 44.53 24.09 3.97
N LYS A 124 43.88 25.23 3.76
CA LYS A 124 42.46 25.42 4.12
C LYS A 124 41.55 24.43 3.38
N VAL A 125 41.76 24.23 2.08
CA VAL A 125 41.02 23.24 1.27
C VAL A 125 41.25 21.82 1.78
N HIS A 126 42.50 21.41 2.05
CA HIS A 126 42.78 20.07 2.59
C HIS A 126 42.20 19.86 3.99
N VAL A 127 42.24 20.88 4.85
CA VAL A 127 41.59 20.85 6.17
C VAL A 127 40.07 20.71 6.04
N THR A 128 39.43 21.46 5.13
CA THR A 128 37.99 21.30 4.83
C THR A 128 37.68 19.89 4.32
N LEU A 129 38.45 19.37 3.37
CA LEU A 129 38.27 18.00 2.84
C LEU A 129 38.46 16.92 3.91
N ILE A 130 39.37 17.13 4.87
CA ILE A 130 39.57 16.22 6.01
C ILE A 130 38.40 16.31 7.00
N HIS A 131 37.87 17.51 7.28
CA HIS A 131 36.65 17.67 8.07
C HIS A 131 35.44 17.01 7.40
N GLU A 132 35.19 17.27 6.11
CA GLU A 132 34.10 16.65 5.35
C GLU A 132 34.22 15.12 5.29
N LEU A 133 35.44 14.58 5.18
CA LEU A 133 35.70 13.14 5.24
C LEU A 133 35.46 12.58 6.65
N PHE A 134 35.85 13.30 7.71
CA PHE A 134 35.62 12.90 9.10
C PHE A 134 34.12 12.90 9.43
N ASP A 135 33.40 13.98 9.10
CA ASP A 135 31.96 14.12 9.32
C ASP A 135 31.18 13.05 8.54
N LEU A 136 31.62 12.72 7.32
CA LEU A 136 31.09 11.60 6.53
C LEU A 136 31.31 10.24 7.23
N GLN A 137 32.53 9.98 7.73
CA GLN A 137 32.84 8.73 8.44
C GLN A 137 32.09 8.62 9.78
N TYR A 138 31.97 9.71 10.52
CA TYR A 138 31.25 9.78 11.78
C TYR A 138 29.74 9.60 11.59
N THR A 139 29.15 10.26 10.59
CA THR A 139 27.74 10.07 10.22
C THR A 139 27.47 8.62 9.81
N ARG A 140 28.35 8.01 8.99
CA ARG A 140 28.28 6.59 8.60
C ARG A 140 28.37 5.66 9.81
N TYR A 141 29.24 5.94 10.78
CA TYR A 141 29.38 5.15 12.01
C TYR A 141 28.09 5.16 12.86
N LEU A 142 27.45 6.32 12.99
CA LEU A 142 26.18 6.47 13.71
C LEU A 142 25.03 5.76 12.96
N GLN A 143 24.90 5.97 11.65
CA GLN A 143 23.90 5.29 10.81
C GLN A 143 24.04 3.76 10.86
N TRP A 144 25.28 3.25 10.79
CA TRP A 144 25.56 1.82 10.90
C TRP A 144 25.20 1.25 12.28
N HIS A 145 25.42 2.00 13.36
CA HIS A 145 25.03 1.61 14.71
C HIS A 145 23.51 1.55 14.87
N GLU A 146 22.78 2.61 14.51
CA GLU A 146 21.32 2.62 14.60
C GLU A 146 20.67 1.58 13.69
N HIS A 147 21.19 1.35 12.47
CA HIS A 147 20.72 0.26 11.62
C HIS A 147 20.97 -1.12 12.26
N THR A 148 22.17 -1.37 12.80
CA THR A 148 22.50 -2.66 13.42
C THR A 148 21.66 -2.91 14.67
N LYS A 149 21.44 -1.87 15.49
CA LYS A 149 20.54 -1.87 16.66
C LYS A 149 19.08 -2.15 16.27
N LYS A 150 18.57 -1.49 15.22
CA LYS A 150 17.22 -1.74 14.67
C LYS A 150 17.07 -3.19 14.21
N TRP A 151 18.02 -3.69 13.41
CA TRP A 151 18.03 -5.08 12.94
C TRP A 151 18.08 -6.10 14.10
N CYS A 152 18.95 -5.90 15.10
CA CYS A 152 18.99 -6.78 16.28
C CYS A 152 17.68 -6.76 17.07
N LEU A 153 17.01 -5.61 17.17
CA LEU A 153 15.73 -5.48 17.87
C LEU A 153 14.57 -6.14 17.10
N ASP A 154 14.56 -6.01 15.76
CA ASP A 154 13.58 -6.67 14.89
C ASP A 154 13.75 -8.20 14.96
N GLU A 155 14.97 -8.73 14.87
CA GLU A 155 15.25 -10.16 14.98
C GLU A 155 14.97 -10.72 16.37
N TRP A 156 15.34 -10.00 17.44
CA TRP A 156 14.94 -10.35 18.81
C TRP A 156 13.41 -10.39 18.95
N THR A 157 12.70 -9.46 18.31
CA THR A 157 11.23 -9.41 18.32
C THR A 157 10.63 -10.60 17.56
N ASN A 158 11.17 -10.95 16.38
CA ASN A 158 10.77 -12.12 15.61
C ASN A 158 10.98 -13.43 16.41
N LEU A 159 12.17 -13.61 17.01
CA LEU A 159 12.51 -14.77 17.84
C LEU A 159 11.61 -14.85 19.09
N LYS A 160 11.40 -13.73 19.79
CA LYS A 160 10.49 -13.65 20.94
C LYS A 160 9.08 -14.07 20.55
N GLN A 161 8.58 -13.65 19.39
CA GLN A 161 7.26 -14.03 18.90
C GLN A 161 7.17 -15.54 18.63
N GLU A 162 8.12 -16.13 17.89
CA GLU A 162 8.12 -17.58 17.59
C GLU A 162 8.27 -18.46 18.84
N LEU A 163 9.03 -18.01 19.84
CA LEU A 163 9.24 -18.76 21.08
C LEU A 163 8.08 -18.60 22.09
N THR A 164 7.29 -17.51 22.02
CA THR A 164 6.18 -17.22 22.97
C THR A 164 4.76 -17.30 22.41
N ARG A 165 4.57 -17.48 21.09
CA ARG A 165 3.25 -17.73 20.47
C ARG A 165 2.58 -19.00 21.01
N GLU A 166 1.27 -19.17 20.77
CA GLU A 166 0.53 -20.38 21.19
C GLU A 166 1.27 -21.66 20.77
N ARG A 167 1.44 -22.59 21.71
CA ARG A 167 2.19 -23.86 21.57
C ARG A 167 3.69 -23.73 21.26
N GLY A 168 4.24 -22.51 21.19
CA GLY A 168 5.68 -22.24 21.15
C GLY A 168 6.40 -22.72 22.42
N LEU A 169 7.73 -22.62 22.44
CA LEU A 169 8.60 -23.20 23.48
C LEU A 169 8.28 -22.68 24.89
N TRP A 170 8.09 -21.37 25.03
CA TRP A 170 7.66 -20.70 26.27
C TRP A 170 6.21 -20.18 26.16
N GLY A 171 5.47 -20.65 25.14
CA GLY A 171 4.14 -20.18 24.80
C GLY A 171 3.00 -20.87 25.58
N PRO A 172 1.82 -20.23 25.65
CA PRO A 172 0.65 -20.81 26.31
C PRO A 172 0.15 -22.06 25.59
N LYS A 173 -0.44 -23.00 26.35
CA LYS A 173 -1.03 -24.24 25.81
C LYS A 173 -2.32 -23.99 25.01
N ASN A 174 -3.06 -22.94 25.38
CA ASN A 174 -4.39 -22.61 24.85
C ASN A 174 -4.37 -21.17 24.29
N PRO A 175 -5.21 -20.86 23.28
CA PRO A 175 -5.38 -19.49 22.79
C PRO A 175 -5.98 -18.56 23.87
N SER A 176 -5.74 -17.25 23.73
CA SER A 176 -6.47 -16.21 24.45
C SER A 176 -7.63 -15.71 23.61
N VAL A 177 -8.75 -15.33 24.22
CA VAL A 177 -9.84 -14.60 23.52
C VAL A 177 -9.39 -13.23 22.99
N LEU A 178 -8.33 -12.68 23.61
CA LEU A 178 -7.66 -11.44 23.19
C LEU A 178 -6.58 -11.67 22.11
N ASN A 179 -6.39 -12.90 21.60
CA ASN A 179 -5.55 -13.11 20.43
C ASN A 179 -6.32 -12.62 19.20
N LYS A 180 -5.87 -11.54 18.56
CA LYS A 180 -6.46 -11.04 17.30
C LYS A 180 -5.70 -11.54 16.08
N TYR A 181 -6.39 -11.58 14.96
CA TYR A 181 -5.92 -12.19 13.72
C TYR A 181 -6.28 -11.31 12.52
N MET A 182 -5.44 -11.34 11.50
CA MET A 182 -5.64 -10.69 10.21
C MET A 182 -5.54 -11.72 9.08
N LEU A 183 -6.12 -11.39 7.92
CA LEU A 183 -6.04 -12.20 6.73
C LEU A 183 -4.63 -12.12 6.14
N ASP A 184 -4.04 -13.27 5.85
CA ASP A 184 -2.75 -13.36 5.19
C ASP A 184 -2.88 -13.13 3.68
N SER A 185 -1.85 -12.57 3.04
CA SER A 185 -1.86 -12.35 1.60
C SER A 185 -1.69 -13.63 0.77
N THR A 186 -1.18 -14.71 1.38
CA THR A 186 -0.98 -16.02 0.73
C THR A 186 -2.27 -16.57 0.15
N GLU A 187 -2.26 -16.85 -1.15
CA GLU A 187 -3.35 -17.48 -1.87
C GLU A 187 -3.29 -19.01 -1.76
N GLY A 188 -4.41 -19.63 -1.38
CA GLY A 188 -4.58 -21.08 -1.40
C GLY A 188 -5.05 -21.61 -2.77
N PRO A 189 -5.52 -22.87 -2.82
CA PRO A 189 -6.14 -23.45 -4.01
C PRO A 189 -7.23 -22.53 -4.60
N CYS A 190 -7.32 -22.49 -5.93
CA CYS A 190 -8.25 -21.62 -6.67
C CYS A 190 -8.13 -20.12 -6.33
N ARG A 191 -6.95 -19.64 -5.94
CA ARG A 191 -6.69 -18.25 -5.50
C ARG A 191 -7.51 -17.80 -4.28
N MET A 192 -7.96 -18.71 -3.40
CA MET A 192 -8.75 -18.36 -2.21
C MET A 192 -7.86 -17.99 -1.01
N ARG A 193 -8.04 -16.79 -0.43
CA ARG A 193 -7.28 -16.33 0.75
C ARG A 193 -7.99 -16.68 2.05
N MET A 194 -7.74 -17.87 2.59
CA MET A 194 -8.41 -18.38 3.82
C MET A 194 -7.51 -18.43 5.07
N LYS A 195 -6.22 -18.10 4.92
CA LYS A 195 -5.23 -18.22 6.00
C LYS A 195 -5.30 -16.99 6.91
N MET A 196 -5.65 -17.20 8.18
CA MET A 196 -5.56 -16.17 9.22
C MET A 196 -4.21 -16.27 9.93
N ILE A 197 -3.55 -15.14 10.17
CA ILE A 197 -2.30 -15.02 10.93
C ILE A 197 -2.48 -14.07 12.13
N PRO A 198 -1.72 -14.20 13.23
CA PRO A 198 -1.87 -13.31 14.38
C PRO A 198 -1.60 -11.85 14.01
N ASN A 199 -2.52 -10.94 14.34
CA ASN A 199 -2.24 -9.50 14.29
C ASN A 199 -1.63 -9.10 15.65
N ILE A 200 -0.31 -8.95 15.67
CA ILE A 200 0.48 -8.64 16.86
C ILE A 200 0.42 -7.13 17.19
N ASN A 201 0.19 -6.29 16.19
CA ASN A 201 0.10 -4.84 16.34
C ASN A 201 -1.31 -4.36 16.72
N PHE A 202 -2.34 -5.22 16.66
CA PHE A 202 -3.76 -4.85 16.87
C PHE A 202 -4.02 -3.89 18.04
N TYR A 203 -3.39 -4.10 19.20
CA TYR A 203 -3.59 -3.23 20.38
C TYR A 203 -2.68 -1.99 20.44
N VAL A 204 -1.71 -1.87 19.52
CA VAL A 204 -0.97 -0.64 19.21
C VAL A 204 -1.76 0.19 18.19
N ASP A 205 -2.40 -0.46 17.22
CA ASP A 205 -3.23 0.18 16.20
C ASP A 205 -4.60 0.62 16.78
N TYR A 206 -5.14 -0.15 17.73
CA TYR A 206 -6.35 0.12 18.52
C TYR A 206 -6.04 0.20 20.02
N PRO A 207 -5.36 1.25 20.51
CA PRO A 207 -4.99 1.39 21.91
C PRO A 207 -6.21 1.57 22.83
N TYR A 208 -6.04 1.26 24.11
CA TYR A 208 -7.04 1.59 25.13
C TYR A 208 -7.12 3.12 25.31
N ARG A 209 -8.35 3.67 25.30
CA ARG A 209 -8.62 5.12 25.33
C ARG A 209 -9.52 5.49 26.53
N PRO A 210 -9.02 5.46 27.78
CA PRO A 210 -9.83 5.70 28.98
C PRO A 210 -10.55 7.06 28.97
N ASN A 211 -9.94 8.08 28.38
CA ASN A 211 -10.49 9.44 28.30
C ASN A 211 -11.58 9.60 27.22
N VAL A 212 -11.79 8.59 26.37
CA VAL A 212 -12.76 8.63 25.26
C VAL A 212 -13.90 7.63 25.47
N MET A 213 -13.60 6.44 25.98
CA MET A 213 -14.60 5.39 26.22
C MET A 213 -15.58 5.71 27.36
N ASN A 214 -15.18 6.56 28.32
CA ASN A 214 -16.03 6.94 29.47
C ASN A 214 -16.94 8.17 29.20
N LEU A 215 -16.95 8.74 27.98
CA LEU A 215 -17.82 9.86 27.63
C LEU A 215 -19.03 9.38 26.79
N GLU A 216 -20.23 9.41 27.39
CA GLU A 216 -21.52 9.17 26.71
C GLU A 216 -21.92 10.25 25.68
N ASN A 217 -20.98 11.11 25.26
CA ASN A 217 -21.26 12.25 24.40
C ASN A 217 -21.62 11.81 22.97
N LYS A 218 -22.82 12.19 22.55
CA LYS A 218 -23.51 11.77 21.32
C LYS A 218 -23.09 12.52 20.03
N THR A 219 -22.10 13.40 20.09
CA THR A 219 -21.97 14.51 19.10
C THR A 219 -20.61 14.66 18.40
N THR A 220 -19.57 13.90 18.75
CA THR A 220 -18.29 13.95 18.02
C THR A 220 -18.34 13.11 16.74
N LYS A 221 -18.35 13.77 15.57
CA LYS A 221 -18.36 13.11 14.25
C LYS A 221 -17.13 12.22 13.99
N ASN A 222 -16.00 12.57 14.59
CA ASN A 222 -14.69 11.94 14.32
C ASN A 222 -14.23 11.15 15.55
N LYS A 223 -14.90 10.04 15.88
CA LYS A 223 -14.41 9.14 16.94
C LYS A 223 -13.24 8.30 16.40
N LEU A 224 -12.09 8.36 17.08
CA LEU A 224 -10.94 7.53 16.77
C LEU A 224 -11.31 6.04 16.95
N PRO A 225 -10.83 5.15 16.05
CA PRO A 225 -11.21 3.75 16.02
C PRO A 225 -10.70 2.99 17.24
N CYS A 226 -11.50 2.03 17.71
CA CYS A 226 -11.23 1.25 18.89
C CYS A 226 -11.89 -0.14 18.83
N SER A 227 -11.39 -1.03 19.69
CA SER A 227 -12.00 -2.32 20.01
C SER A 227 -12.40 -2.35 21.48
N CYS A 228 -13.54 -2.97 21.80
CA CYS A 228 -13.96 -3.18 23.19
C CYS A 228 -12.95 -4.05 23.98
N ASP A 229 -12.15 -4.88 23.29
CA ASP A 229 -11.14 -5.73 23.92
C ASP A 229 -9.88 -4.98 24.36
N SER A 230 -9.64 -3.75 23.87
CA SER A 230 -8.41 -3.01 24.14
C SER A 230 -8.21 -2.69 25.62
N GLN A 231 -9.31 -2.41 26.36
CA GLN A 231 -9.27 -2.26 27.82
C GLN A 231 -8.82 -3.56 28.51
N LEU A 232 -9.48 -4.68 28.18
CA LEU A 232 -9.21 -5.99 28.77
C LEU A 232 -7.77 -6.46 28.48
N TYR A 233 -7.23 -6.11 27.32
CA TYR A 233 -5.83 -6.35 26.98
C TYR A 233 -4.87 -5.48 27.79
N TYR A 234 -5.09 -4.16 27.84
CA TYR A 234 -4.25 -3.23 28.61
C TYR A 234 -4.18 -3.62 30.10
N GLU A 235 -5.33 -3.87 30.74
CA GLU A 235 -5.40 -4.28 32.14
C GLU A 235 -4.62 -5.58 32.38
N ARG A 236 -4.81 -6.58 31.52
CA ARG A 236 -4.14 -7.89 31.63
C ARG A 236 -2.62 -7.82 31.39
N VAL A 237 -2.16 -6.93 30.51
CA VAL A 237 -0.73 -6.67 30.28
C VAL A 237 -0.12 -5.94 31.48
N LYS A 238 -0.79 -4.90 31.98
CA LYS A 238 -0.37 -4.13 33.16
C LYS A 238 -0.22 -5.01 34.41
N THR A 239 -1.17 -5.90 34.70
CA THR A 239 -1.07 -6.85 35.82
C THR A 239 0.10 -7.84 35.68
N ARG A 240 0.49 -8.20 34.45
CA ARG A 240 1.53 -9.20 34.19
C ARG A 240 2.95 -8.64 34.11
N HIS A 241 3.09 -7.40 33.64
CA HIS A 241 4.39 -6.80 33.32
C HIS A 241 4.68 -5.52 34.13
N GLY A 242 3.76 -5.08 35.01
CA GLY A 242 3.92 -3.87 35.80
C GLY A 242 4.02 -2.64 34.89
N SER A 243 5.15 -1.94 34.95
CA SER A 243 5.47 -0.81 34.06
C SER A 243 6.22 -1.22 32.77
N CYS A 244 6.53 -2.50 32.59
CA CYS A 244 7.35 -3.00 31.48
C CYS A 244 6.47 -3.49 30.30
N PHE A 245 5.65 -2.60 29.75
CA PHE A 245 4.82 -2.85 28.57
C PHE A 245 5.06 -1.82 27.48
N ASP A 246 4.63 -2.11 26.25
CA ASP A 246 4.71 -1.17 25.13
C ASP A 246 3.78 0.03 25.40
N PRO A 247 4.30 1.26 25.58
CA PRO A 247 3.49 2.40 25.99
C PRO A 247 2.42 2.75 24.95
N ARG A 248 2.56 2.31 23.70
CA ARG A 248 1.61 2.60 22.61
C ARG A 248 0.28 1.87 22.74
N ILE A 249 0.13 0.90 23.64
CA ILE A 249 -1.13 0.15 23.83
C ILE A 249 -2.20 0.91 24.63
N ILE A 250 -1.85 2.08 25.15
CA ILE A 250 -2.76 3.01 25.83
C ILE A 250 -2.52 4.42 25.30
N ASP A 251 -3.60 5.12 24.99
CA ASP A 251 -3.57 6.53 24.61
C ASP A 251 -4.24 7.36 25.71
N LEU A 252 -3.42 8.16 26.39
CA LEU A 252 -3.80 9.06 27.49
C LEU A 252 -4.04 10.51 27.03
N SER A 253 -4.06 10.77 25.72
CA SER A 253 -4.48 12.07 25.18
C SER A 253 -5.84 12.47 25.73
N GLN A 254 -6.00 13.76 26.04
CA GLN A 254 -7.32 14.35 26.22
C GLN A 254 -7.99 14.39 24.84
N PRO A 255 -9.29 14.08 24.70
CA PRO A 255 -10.00 14.44 23.48
C PRO A 255 -9.95 15.96 23.36
N ASN A 256 -9.28 16.49 22.34
CA ASN A 256 -9.15 17.93 22.14
C ASN A 256 -10.55 18.56 22.04
N SER A 257 -11.00 19.21 23.12
CA SER A 257 -12.03 20.25 23.07
C SER A 257 -11.41 21.56 22.55
N SER A 258 -10.57 21.45 21.52
CA SER A 258 -10.22 22.59 20.69
C SER A 258 -11.54 23.10 20.13
N LYS A 259 -11.80 24.40 20.34
CA LYS A 259 -12.57 25.17 19.38
C LYS A 259 -12.02 24.86 17.97
N LEU A 260 -12.82 25.05 16.93
CA LEU A 260 -12.23 25.14 15.61
C LEU A 260 -11.08 26.16 15.70
N GLU A 261 -9.89 25.79 15.22
CA GLU A 261 -9.04 26.82 14.64
C GLU A 261 -9.91 27.48 13.59
N GLU A 262 -10.14 28.79 13.74
CA GLU A 262 -10.88 29.54 12.74
C GLU A 262 -10.10 29.40 11.44
N GLY A 263 -10.61 28.56 10.54
CA GLY A 263 -10.05 28.42 9.22
C GLY A 263 -10.05 29.80 8.61
N VAL A 264 -8.86 30.36 8.36
CA VAL A 264 -8.72 31.62 7.66
C VAL A 264 -9.57 31.53 6.41
N GLN A 265 -10.59 32.39 6.31
CA GLN A 265 -11.45 32.43 5.13
C GLN A 265 -10.59 32.77 3.92
N PHE A 266 -10.23 31.73 3.18
CA PHE A 266 -10.06 31.85 1.75
C PHE A 266 -11.46 31.99 1.16
N ASP A 267 -11.98 33.21 1.22
CA ASP A 267 -13.04 33.61 0.31
C ASP A 267 -12.46 33.51 -1.11
N ASP A 268 -13.09 32.72 -1.98
CA ASP A 268 -12.80 32.67 -3.42
C ASP A 268 -13.26 33.97 -4.13
N ALA A 269 -12.82 35.10 -3.61
CA ALA A 269 -12.91 36.39 -4.26
C ALA A 269 -11.83 36.45 -5.35
N ILE A 270 -12.25 36.29 -6.60
CA ILE A 270 -11.38 36.47 -7.77
C ILE A 270 -10.89 37.93 -7.79
N VAL A 271 -9.61 38.14 -7.46
CA VAL A 271 -8.94 39.44 -7.55
C VAL A 271 -7.85 39.36 -8.61
N ASP A 272 -8.08 40.03 -9.74
CA ASP A 272 -7.10 40.19 -10.81
C ASP A 272 -5.90 41.05 -10.34
N VAL A 273 -4.83 40.41 -9.87
CA VAL A 273 -3.61 41.11 -9.44
C VAL A 273 -2.76 41.48 -10.65
N ASN A 274 -3.08 42.65 -11.22
CA ASN A 274 -2.35 43.35 -12.28
C ASN A 274 -0.82 43.20 -12.17
N ALA A 275 -0.19 42.81 -13.29
CA ALA A 275 1.24 42.49 -13.45
C ALA A 275 2.25 43.64 -13.18
N GLN A 276 1.80 44.76 -12.60
CA GLN A 276 2.64 45.90 -12.23
C GLN A 276 3.21 45.83 -10.80
N MET A 277 2.63 45.05 -9.88
CA MET A 277 3.16 44.92 -8.50
C MET A 277 4.57 44.29 -8.44
N ILE A 278 4.91 43.39 -9.38
CA ILE A 278 6.18 42.66 -9.41
C ILE A 278 7.41 43.58 -9.58
N LYS A 279 7.23 44.83 -10.04
CA LYS A 279 8.35 45.75 -10.36
C LYS A 279 8.90 46.59 -9.20
N ASN A 280 8.26 46.60 -8.02
CA ASN A 280 8.63 47.54 -6.96
C ASN A 280 9.49 46.97 -5.81
N THR A 281 9.59 45.65 -5.65
CA THR A 281 10.36 45.03 -4.54
C THR A 281 11.89 45.03 -4.76
N ILE A 282 12.39 45.58 -5.86
CA ILE A 282 13.84 45.81 -6.09
C ILE A 282 14.18 47.28 -5.81
N LYS A 283 14.29 47.65 -4.52
CA LYS A 283 15.11 48.81 -4.08
C LYS A 283 15.34 48.88 -2.55
N ARG A 284 16.63 49.05 -2.22
CA ARG A 284 17.17 49.70 -1.00
C ARG A 284 16.99 49.03 0.36
N SER A 285 18.01 48.25 0.71
CA SER A 285 18.61 48.32 2.06
C SER A 285 19.18 49.71 2.37
N ALA A 286 19.04 50.18 3.61
CA ALA A 286 19.85 51.25 4.21
C ALA A 286 19.90 51.06 5.74
N THR A 287 21.00 51.45 6.38
CA THR A 287 21.33 51.08 7.77
C THR A 287 21.60 52.31 8.64
N SER A 288 21.17 52.31 9.89
CA SER A 288 21.79 53.11 10.96
C SER A 288 21.55 52.53 12.36
N VAL A 289 22.43 52.90 13.29
CA VAL A 289 22.54 52.50 14.71
C VAL A 289 22.06 53.74 15.52
N SER A 290 21.47 53.67 16.74
CA SER A 290 22.21 53.46 18.00
C SER A 290 21.41 53.44 19.31
N SER A 291 21.85 52.57 20.24
CA SER A 291 22.10 52.78 21.69
C SER A 291 21.02 53.27 22.70
N ALA A 292 20.90 52.45 23.76
CA ALA A 292 20.93 52.79 25.21
C ALA A 292 19.64 53.19 25.99
N ASP A 293 19.45 52.43 27.08
CA ASP A 293 19.02 52.74 28.47
C ASP A 293 17.80 53.64 28.79
N GLY A 294 16.99 53.19 29.76
CA GLY A 294 16.11 54.06 30.57
C GLY A 294 14.86 53.38 31.16
N ASP A 295 14.79 53.22 32.49
CA ASP A 295 13.56 52.86 33.22
C ASP A 295 12.57 54.04 33.28
N ARG A 296 11.25 53.77 33.27
CA ARG A 296 10.31 54.06 34.40
C ARG A 296 8.81 53.93 34.07
N ASP A 297 8.13 53.13 34.89
CA ASP A 297 6.96 53.45 35.75
C ASP A 297 5.87 54.47 35.35
N GLU A 298 4.62 54.06 35.66
CA GLU A 298 3.41 54.86 35.98
C GLU A 298 2.75 55.75 34.87
N ALA A 299 1.45 56.07 34.90
CA ALA A 299 0.25 55.41 35.47
C ALA A 299 -1.06 56.11 34.99
N ASN A 300 -2.19 55.39 35.01
CA ASN A 300 -3.59 55.88 35.02
C ASN A 300 -4.13 56.75 33.85
N GLY A 301 -5.44 56.63 33.53
CA GLY A 301 -6.12 57.47 32.53
C GLY A 301 -7.51 56.97 32.07
N THR A 302 -8.50 56.95 32.97
CA THR A 302 -9.89 56.48 32.73
C THR A 302 -10.80 57.39 31.88
N ALA A 303 -11.96 56.84 31.49
CA ALA A 303 -13.15 57.48 30.85
C ALA A 303 -13.03 57.75 29.33
N SER A 304 -13.98 57.41 28.43
CA SER A 304 -15.48 57.45 28.41
C SER A 304 -16.04 58.88 28.31
N SER A 305 -17.05 59.19 27.48
CA SER A 305 -17.98 58.36 26.69
C SER A 305 -18.48 59.09 25.41
N SER A 306 -19.46 58.49 24.73
CA SER A 306 -20.26 59.02 23.62
C SER A 306 -20.84 60.43 23.81
N ASP A 307 -21.15 61.11 22.69
CA ASP A 307 -22.52 61.58 22.47
C ASP A 307 -22.87 61.70 20.96
N GLU A 308 -24.19 61.69 20.70
CA GLU A 308 -24.93 61.48 19.43
C GLU A 308 -25.45 62.87 18.88
N PRO A 309 -26.51 63.05 18.05
CA PRO A 309 -27.25 62.18 17.10
C PRO A 309 -27.68 62.87 15.75
N ILE A 310 -28.63 62.25 15.02
CA ILE A 310 -29.62 62.83 14.05
C ILE A 310 -29.16 63.10 12.59
N SER A 311 -29.89 62.74 11.50
CA SER A 311 -30.96 61.73 11.25
C SER A 311 -31.40 61.67 9.76
N ILE A 312 -32.13 60.62 9.37
CA ILE A 312 -33.26 60.60 8.38
C ILE A 312 -32.94 60.64 6.85
N ASN A 313 -33.04 59.43 6.24
CA ASN A 313 -33.95 59.02 5.14
C ASN A 313 -33.72 59.19 3.60
N ASP A 314 -34.22 58.14 2.93
CA ASP A 314 -34.98 57.99 1.67
C ASP A 314 -34.36 58.06 0.24
N ASP A 315 -34.43 56.88 -0.41
CA ASP A 315 -34.97 56.55 -1.74
C ASP A 315 -34.28 56.84 -3.11
N VAL A 316 -33.81 55.73 -3.70
CA VAL A 316 -34.21 55.13 -5.00
C VAL A 316 -33.91 55.82 -6.36
N ALA A 317 -33.20 55.04 -7.22
CA ALA A 317 -33.08 55.13 -8.70
C ALA A 317 -32.31 56.35 -9.28
N VAL A 318 -31.88 56.40 -10.56
CA VAL A 318 -32.14 55.58 -11.78
C VAL A 318 -30.85 55.53 -12.66
N ASP A 319 -30.75 54.54 -13.59
CA ASP A 319 -30.03 54.53 -14.90
C ASP A 319 -28.56 55.07 -15.03
N ASP A 320 -27.75 54.80 -16.07
CA ASP A 320 -28.06 54.71 -17.51
C ASP A 320 -26.98 53.94 -18.36
N THR A 321 -27.29 53.80 -19.65
CA THR A 321 -26.62 53.22 -20.85
C THR A 321 -25.11 53.50 -21.08
N ALA A 322 -24.31 52.52 -21.55
CA ALA A 322 -23.89 52.17 -22.95
C ALA A 322 -22.80 53.09 -23.59
N SER A 323 -22.07 52.83 -24.70
CA SER A 323 -21.99 51.75 -25.72
C SER A 323 -20.70 51.79 -26.59
N SER A 324 -20.30 50.65 -27.19
CA SER A 324 -19.69 50.45 -28.55
C SER A 324 -18.34 51.07 -29.05
N SER A 325 -17.40 50.16 -29.42
CA SER A 325 -16.63 50.08 -30.71
C SER A 325 -15.42 51.03 -31.00
N VAL A 326 -14.58 50.94 -32.08
CA VAL A 326 -14.57 50.14 -33.36
C VAL A 326 -13.12 49.94 -33.97
N PHE A 327 -12.91 48.84 -34.74
CA PHE A 327 -11.89 48.45 -35.78
C PHE A 327 -10.45 49.07 -35.99
N SER A 328 -9.49 48.15 -36.31
CA SER A 328 -8.36 48.23 -37.31
C SER A 328 -7.17 49.21 -37.09
N ASP A 329 -5.93 49.04 -37.63
CA ASP A 329 -5.30 48.03 -38.51
C ASP A 329 -3.75 47.91 -38.26
N SER A 330 -2.99 47.09 -39.00
CA SER A 330 -1.51 46.88 -38.95
C SER A 330 -0.77 47.55 -40.16
N PRO A 331 0.56 47.37 -40.49
CA PRO A 331 1.69 46.59 -39.91
C PRO A 331 3.13 47.25 -39.94
N GLN A 332 4.20 46.44 -39.78
CA GLN A 332 5.65 46.61 -40.18
C GLN A 332 6.71 47.26 -39.24
N ALA A 333 8.00 46.96 -39.51
CA ALA A 333 9.26 47.20 -38.73
C ALA A 333 10.52 47.01 -39.64
N PRO A 334 11.83 47.05 -39.20
CA PRO A 334 12.50 47.49 -37.96
C PRO A 334 13.37 48.80 -38.14
N PRO A 335 14.71 48.91 -38.43
CA PRO A 335 15.95 48.06 -38.33
C PRO A 335 17.27 48.70 -37.75
N ARG A 336 18.23 47.88 -37.22
CA ARG A 336 19.75 48.03 -37.23
C ARG A 336 20.43 49.24 -36.51
N ASP A 337 21.75 49.35 -36.25
CA ASP A 337 22.94 48.44 -36.12
C ASP A 337 24.16 49.18 -35.42
N GLY A 338 25.12 48.45 -34.82
CA GLY A 338 26.54 48.88 -34.58
C GLY A 338 26.89 49.77 -33.35
N SER A 339 28.16 49.98 -32.95
CA SER A 339 29.43 49.25 -33.21
C SER A 339 30.68 49.73 -32.39
N SER A 340 31.37 48.82 -31.68
CA SER A 340 32.86 48.71 -31.48
C SER A 340 33.77 49.79 -30.80
N PHE A 341 34.90 49.31 -30.23
CA PHE A 341 36.14 50.00 -29.74
C PHE A 341 36.09 50.85 -28.43
N SER A 342 37.20 51.09 -27.67
CA SER A 342 38.31 50.23 -27.20
C SER A 342 39.28 50.94 -26.21
N SER A 343 39.81 50.19 -25.22
CA SER A 343 41.17 50.35 -24.61
C SER A 343 41.49 51.48 -23.61
N SER A 344 42.47 51.18 -22.72
CA SER A 344 43.32 52.04 -21.86
C SER A 344 42.74 52.63 -20.55
N THR A 345 43.49 52.85 -19.43
CA THR A 345 44.83 52.35 -18.96
C THR A 345 45.09 52.79 -17.48
N LEU A 346 45.60 51.89 -16.60
CA LEU A 346 46.22 52.13 -15.24
C LEU A 346 45.33 52.79 -14.12
N CYS A 347 45.59 52.68 -12.80
CA CYS A 347 46.26 51.64 -11.97
C CYS A 347 46.03 51.87 -10.45
N SER A 348 45.76 50.79 -9.68
CA SER A 348 45.74 50.72 -8.19
C SER A 348 44.66 51.55 -7.46
N SER A 349 44.27 51.27 -6.20
CA SER A 349 44.78 50.31 -5.21
C SER A 349 43.65 49.60 -4.40
N ALA A 350 44.04 48.63 -3.56
CA ALA A 350 43.20 47.54 -3.06
C ALA A 350 42.11 47.88 -2.01
N SER A 351 41.04 47.08 -2.00
CA SER A 351 40.64 46.34 -0.78
C SER A 351 39.90 45.03 -1.14
N VAL A 352 39.92 44.04 -0.24
CA VAL A 352 39.54 42.64 -0.52
C VAL A 352 38.06 42.39 -0.24
N ALA A 353 37.37 41.74 -1.19
CA ALA A 353 36.12 41.03 -0.95
C ALA A 353 36.38 39.52 -1.03
N SER A 354 35.83 38.74 -0.08
CA SER A 354 36.07 37.29 0.00
C SER A 354 34.92 36.49 -0.62
N GLU A 355 35.13 35.99 -1.82
CA GLU A 355 34.25 34.98 -2.41
C GLU A 355 34.35 33.66 -1.61
N GLN A 356 33.20 33.04 -1.34
CA GLN A 356 33.17 31.67 -0.80
C GLN A 356 33.23 30.69 -1.97
N PRO A 357 34.13 29.70 -1.97
CA PRO A 357 34.17 28.70 -3.04
C PRO A 357 32.93 27.80 -2.99
N GLU A 358 32.41 27.43 -4.15
CA GLU A 358 31.31 26.48 -4.28
C GLU A 358 31.68 25.14 -3.61
N ARG A 359 30.73 24.56 -2.86
CA ARG A 359 30.95 23.26 -2.19
C ARG A 359 31.05 22.12 -3.20
N LEU A 360 32.27 21.62 -3.40
CA LEU A 360 32.53 20.42 -4.18
C LEU A 360 32.01 19.17 -3.46
N PHE A 361 30.75 18.79 -3.73
CA PHE A 361 30.14 17.58 -3.19
C PHE A 361 30.93 16.31 -3.56
N LEU A 362 31.73 15.82 -2.62
CA LEU A 362 32.36 14.50 -2.74
C LEU A 362 31.29 13.38 -2.65
N PRO A 363 31.36 12.32 -3.49
CA PRO A 363 30.41 11.22 -3.44
C PRO A 363 30.49 10.46 -2.10
N LYS A 364 29.37 10.37 -1.39
CA LYS A 364 29.25 9.52 -0.19
C LYS A 364 29.31 8.05 -0.62
N GLU A 365 29.97 7.16 0.12
CA GLU A 365 29.94 5.73 -0.22
C GLU A 365 28.52 5.13 -0.04
N PRO A 366 28.11 4.13 -0.84
CA PRO A 366 26.73 3.60 -0.84
C PRO A 366 26.44 2.64 0.31
N ASP A 367 25.15 2.50 0.66
CA ASP A 367 24.67 1.73 1.83
C ASP A 367 24.63 0.19 1.57
N SER A 368 25.40 -0.27 0.58
CA SER A 368 25.46 -1.66 0.10
C SER A 368 25.76 -2.67 1.20
N GLN A 369 26.56 -2.29 2.19
CA GLN A 369 27.02 -3.15 3.29
C GLN A 369 25.86 -3.59 4.21
N THR A 370 24.77 -2.84 4.25
CA THR A 370 23.52 -3.23 4.92
C THR A 370 22.75 -4.25 4.07
N LEU A 371 22.54 -3.96 2.78
CA LEU A 371 21.78 -4.80 1.87
C LEU A 371 22.39 -6.21 1.70
N LEU A 372 23.73 -6.32 1.77
CA LEU A 372 24.44 -7.61 1.76
C LEU A 372 24.11 -8.51 2.96
N ARG A 373 23.64 -7.98 4.10
CA ARG A 373 23.21 -8.78 5.27
C ARG A 373 21.86 -9.47 5.07
N LEU A 374 21.11 -9.07 4.05
CA LEU A 374 19.77 -9.58 3.75
C LEU A 374 19.78 -10.68 2.67
N LEU A 375 20.97 -11.04 2.17
CA LEU A 375 21.19 -12.09 1.18
C LEU A 375 21.64 -13.39 1.87
N GLU A 376 21.39 -14.52 1.23
CA GLU A 376 21.85 -15.82 1.68
C GLU A 376 23.36 -16.04 1.42
N GLU A 377 23.99 -16.90 2.21
CA GLU A 377 25.42 -17.16 2.10
C GLU A 377 25.77 -17.86 0.77
N GLY A 378 26.70 -17.25 0.02
CA GLY A 378 27.08 -17.72 -1.32
C GLY A 378 26.26 -17.16 -2.48
N GLU A 379 25.34 -16.22 -2.24
CA GLU A 379 24.63 -15.51 -3.32
C GLU A 379 25.50 -14.47 -4.05
N GLU A 380 25.35 -14.42 -5.38
CA GLU A 380 26.08 -13.50 -6.25
C GLU A 380 25.08 -12.66 -7.05
N LEU A 381 25.01 -11.34 -6.76
CA LEU A 381 24.05 -10.45 -7.42
C LEU A 381 24.44 -10.13 -8.87
N ASN A 382 23.61 -10.61 -9.81
CA ASN A 382 23.75 -10.44 -11.25
C ASN A 382 23.12 -9.15 -11.78
N SER A 383 22.06 -8.64 -11.14
CA SER A 383 21.45 -7.34 -11.48
C SER A 383 20.52 -6.83 -10.39
N MET A 384 20.30 -5.52 -10.36
CA MET A 384 19.44 -4.81 -9.41
C MET A 384 18.58 -3.80 -10.17
N TYR A 385 17.32 -3.65 -9.75
CA TYR A 385 16.35 -2.69 -10.29
C TYR A 385 15.59 -2.01 -9.15
N ARG A 386 15.20 -0.74 -9.31
CA ARG A 386 14.24 -0.10 -8.39
C ARG A 386 12.84 -0.66 -8.66
N CYS A 387 12.06 -0.91 -7.61
CA CYS A 387 10.65 -1.32 -7.70
C CYS A 387 9.84 -0.72 -6.54
N ALA A 388 8.52 -0.62 -6.71
CA ALA A 388 7.59 -0.40 -5.60
C ALA A 388 6.71 -1.64 -5.43
N ARG A 389 6.70 -2.22 -4.22
CA ARG A 389 5.80 -3.31 -3.85
C ARG A 389 4.43 -2.71 -3.54
N ILE A 390 3.39 -3.13 -4.26
CA ILE A 390 2.01 -2.67 -4.04
C ILE A 390 1.32 -3.65 -3.08
N CYS A 391 0.63 -3.14 -2.07
CA CYS A 391 -0.08 -3.94 -1.07
C CYS A 391 -1.35 -3.22 -0.57
N GLY A 392 -2.47 -3.50 -1.22
CA GLY A 392 -3.78 -2.91 -0.91
C GLY A 392 -3.85 -1.44 -1.33
N LEU A 393 -3.65 -0.54 -0.38
CA LEU A 393 -3.59 0.92 -0.56
C LEU A 393 -2.19 1.49 -0.27
N ASP A 394 -1.21 0.64 0.03
CA ASP A 394 0.14 1.03 0.36
C ASP A 394 1.13 0.61 -0.72
N SER A 395 2.17 1.43 -0.89
CA SER A 395 3.26 1.18 -1.83
C SER A 395 4.60 1.35 -1.11
N SER A 396 5.37 0.28 -0.98
CA SER A 396 6.70 0.33 -0.36
C SER A 396 7.78 0.34 -1.45
N GLU A 397 8.50 1.46 -1.60
CA GLU A 397 9.63 1.51 -2.54
C GLU A 397 10.80 0.68 -2.02
N GLY A 398 11.47 -0.02 -2.95
CA GLY A 398 12.51 -0.99 -2.68
C GLY A 398 13.36 -1.34 -3.89
N LEU A 399 14.10 -2.44 -3.75
CA LEU A 399 14.97 -3.00 -4.77
C LEU A 399 14.59 -4.44 -5.10
N LEU A 400 14.46 -4.74 -6.39
CA LEU A 400 14.39 -6.08 -6.94
C LEU A 400 15.81 -6.53 -7.32
N LEU A 401 16.32 -7.53 -6.62
CA LEU A 401 17.66 -8.09 -6.81
C LEU A 401 17.57 -9.46 -7.44
N PHE A 402 18.41 -9.72 -8.45
CA PHE A 402 18.58 -11.05 -9.05
C PHE A 402 19.92 -11.62 -8.60
N GLY A 403 19.88 -12.62 -7.73
CA GLY A 403 21.03 -13.43 -7.36
C GLY A 403 21.34 -14.52 -8.40
N LYS A 404 21.99 -15.57 -7.93
CA LYS A 404 22.39 -16.78 -8.63
C LYS A 404 21.34 -17.89 -8.53
N TYR A 405 20.73 -18.07 -7.35
CA TYR A 405 19.69 -19.08 -7.11
C TYR A 405 18.34 -18.46 -6.72
N HIS A 406 18.37 -17.27 -6.11
CA HIS A 406 17.19 -16.54 -5.65
C HIS A 406 17.04 -15.17 -6.29
N TYR A 407 15.81 -14.65 -6.28
CA TYR A 407 15.56 -13.20 -6.34
C TYR A 407 15.08 -12.69 -4.98
N TYR A 408 15.29 -11.39 -4.76
CA TYR A 408 14.94 -10.70 -3.52
C TYR A 408 14.13 -9.44 -3.83
N VAL A 409 13.06 -9.20 -3.08
CA VAL A 409 12.36 -7.91 -3.04
C VAL A 409 12.58 -7.30 -1.65
N ILE A 410 13.29 -6.16 -1.60
CA ILE A 410 13.73 -5.53 -0.34
C ILE A 410 13.23 -4.09 -0.27
N ASP A 411 12.36 -3.80 0.68
CA ASP A 411 11.78 -2.45 0.86
C ASP A 411 12.72 -1.51 1.64
N GLY A 412 12.52 -0.20 1.48
CA GLY A 412 13.24 0.85 2.21
C GLY A 412 14.60 1.23 1.61
N PHE A 413 14.92 0.75 0.42
CA PHE A 413 16.15 1.10 -0.32
C PHE A 413 15.84 1.54 -1.74
N THR A 414 16.70 2.39 -2.31
CA THR A 414 16.59 2.85 -3.69
C THR A 414 17.96 2.96 -4.36
N LEU A 415 17.95 3.18 -5.68
CA LEU A 415 19.15 3.26 -6.51
C LEU A 415 19.21 4.62 -7.21
N LEU A 416 20.18 5.45 -6.84
CA LEU A 416 20.35 6.78 -7.42
C LEU A 416 20.82 6.72 -8.88
N LYS A 417 20.69 7.84 -9.60
CA LYS A 417 21.22 8.02 -10.97
C LYS A 417 22.75 7.81 -11.05
N THR A 418 23.46 7.99 -9.93
CA THR A 418 24.90 7.66 -9.74
C THR A 418 25.20 6.16 -9.63
N ARG A 419 24.18 5.29 -9.60
CA ARG A 419 24.22 3.85 -9.24
C ARG A 419 24.59 3.55 -7.78
N GLU A 420 24.52 4.54 -6.91
CA GLU A 420 24.64 4.33 -5.46
C GLU A 420 23.33 3.78 -4.88
N ILE A 421 23.45 2.72 -4.06
CA ILE A 421 22.36 2.24 -3.20
C ILE A 421 22.22 3.20 -2.03
N ARG A 422 20.98 3.63 -1.76
CA ARG A 422 20.64 4.45 -0.60
C ARG A 422 19.50 3.85 0.20
N ASP A 423 19.63 3.92 1.51
CA ASP A 423 18.51 3.76 2.44
C ASP A 423 17.57 4.98 2.33
N LEU A 424 16.26 4.74 2.21
CA LEU A 424 15.27 5.79 1.99
C LEU A 424 15.05 6.69 3.20
N ASP A 425 15.15 6.19 4.44
CA ASP A 425 14.87 6.97 5.65
C ASP A 425 15.91 8.09 5.87
N PHE A 426 17.12 7.91 5.32
CA PHE A 426 18.24 8.85 5.37
C PHE A 426 18.45 9.65 4.07
N LEU A 427 17.64 9.43 3.03
CA LEU A 427 17.74 10.14 1.76
C LEU A 427 16.90 11.43 1.78
N PRO A 428 17.50 12.62 1.52
CA PRO A 428 16.76 13.87 1.31
C PRO A 428 15.78 13.77 0.14
N GLU A 429 14.67 14.50 0.23
CA GLU A 429 13.52 14.31 -0.68
C GLU A 429 13.76 14.95 -2.05
N GLU A 430 14.63 15.97 -2.12
CA GLU A 430 15.13 16.60 -3.34
C GLU A 430 16.01 15.65 -4.19
N LEU A 431 16.49 14.56 -3.58
CA LEU A 431 17.30 13.52 -4.23
C LEU A 431 16.51 12.23 -4.50
N HIS A 432 15.20 12.21 -4.22
CA HIS A 432 14.33 11.04 -4.41
C HIS A 432 13.27 11.28 -5.48
N ASP A 433 13.24 10.38 -6.46
CA ASP A 433 12.36 10.42 -7.65
C ASP A 433 11.43 9.19 -7.57
N PRO A 434 10.30 9.26 -6.84
CA PRO A 434 9.53 8.09 -6.40
C PRO A 434 8.85 7.35 -7.56
N ILE A 435 8.83 6.01 -7.51
CA ILE A 435 8.20 5.19 -8.57
C ILE A 435 6.68 5.36 -8.61
N VAL A 436 6.06 5.49 -7.43
CA VAL A 436 4.63 5.74 -7.26
C VAL A 436 4.48 7.11 -6.60
N PRO A 437 3.71 8.05 -7.16
CA PRO A 437 3.50 9.36 -6.54
C PRO A 437 2.84 9.21 -5.17
N TYR A 438 3.39 9.88 -4.14
CA TYR A 438 2.89 9.80 -2.75
C TYR A 438 1.38 10.10 -2.61
N ILE A 439 0.84 10.95 -3.49
CA ILE A 439 -0.60 11.28 -3.57
C ILE A 439 -1.43 10.05 -3.96
N ALA A 440 -0.96 9.21 -4.87
CA ALA A 440 -1.64 7.97 -5.26
C ALA A 440 -1.73 6.98 -4.09
N SER A 441 -0.67 6.92 -3.28
CA SER A 441 -0.59 6.04 -2.11
C SER A 441 -1.30 6.61 -0.87
N GLY A 442 -1.96 7.77 -0.98
CA GLY A 442 -2.73 8.40 0.11
C GLY A 442 -1.93 8.60 1.40
N ALA A 443 -0.62 8.85 1.30
CA ALA A 443 0.27 8.87 2.46
C ALA A 443 1.42 9.88 2.28
N THR A 444 1.69 10.65 3.34
CA THR A 444 3.02 11.24 3.53
C THR A 444 4.05 10.12 3.72
N ARG A 445 5.34 10.47 3.56
CA ARG A 445 6.45 9.50 3.47
C ARG A 445 6.64 8.72 4.78
N ASN A 446 5.92 7.60 4.92
CA ASN A 446 5.83 6.80 6.15
C ASN A 446 7.12 6.02 6.48
N ARG A 447 8.11 6.72 7.04
CA ARG A 447 9.41 6.20 7.54
C ARG A 447 9.32 5.14 8.67
N SER A 448 8.10 4.71 9.01
CA SER A 448 7.79 3.75 10.09
C SER A 448 7.16 2.44 9.58
N GLN A 449 6.94 2.27 8.27
CA GLN A 449 6.44 0.99 7.74
C GLN A 449 7.44 -0.15 7.98
N LYS A 450 6.92 -1.35 8.32
CA LYS A 450 7.73 -2.57 8.48
C LYS A 450 8.30 -2.97 7.11
N ARG A 451 9.58 -2.65 6.87
CA ARG A 451 10.30 -3.04 5.66
C ARG A 451 10.29 -4.56 5.51
N LEU A 452 9.85 -5.06 4.36
CA LEU A 452 9.88 -6.49 4.07
C LEU A 452 11.09 -6.83 3.19
N CYS A 453 11.88 -7.82 3.62
CA CYS A 453 12.77 -8.55 2.73
C CYS A 453 12.07 -9.86 2.36
N SER A 454 12.02 -10.18 1.07
CA SER A 454 11.39 -11.42 0.59
C SER A 454 12.32 -12.15 -0.38
N LYS A 455 12.87 -13.28 0.07
CA LYS A 455 13.62 -14.24 -0.73
C LYS A 455 12.65 -15.23 -1.41
N PHE A 456 12.94 -15.57 -2.67
CA PHE A 456 12.26 -16.59 -3.46
C PHE A 456 13.27 -17.33 -4.33
N ALA A 457 13.22 -18.66 -4.39
CA ALA A 457 14.04 -19.42 -5.33
C ALA A 457 13.45 -19.29 -6.75
N TYR A 458 14.29 -19.34 -7.79
CA TYR A 458 13.77 -19.26 -9.17
C TYR A 458 12.91 -20.47 -9.58
N GLU A 459 13.03 -21.60 -8.87
CA GLU A 459 12.22 -22.81 -9.06
C GLU A 459 10.81 -22.70 -8.45
N ASP A 460 10.61 -21.79 -7.48
CA ASP A 460 9.30 -21.53 -6.86
C ASP A 460 8.37 -20.69 -7.74
N ILE A 461 8.89 -19.99 -8.76
CA ILE A 461 8.08 -19.14 -9.64
C ILE A 461 7.13 -20.05 -10.44
N ARG A 462 5.83 -19.99 -10.15
CA ARG A 462 4.77 -20.75 -10.84
C ARG A 462 4.13 -19.97 -11.98
N GLU A 463 3.94 -18.66 -11.81
CA GLU A 463 3.36 -17.79 -12.84
C GLU A 463 4.00 -16.40 -12.73
N CYS A 464 4.14 -15.72 -13.87
CA CYS A 464 4.64 -14.36 -13.96
C CYS A 464 3.81 -13.63 -15.01
N HIS A 465 3.14 -12.54 -14.61
CA HIS A 465 2.18 -11.82 -15.44
C HIS A 465 2.58 -10.35 -15.59
N LYS A 466 2.55 -9.82 -16.81
CA LYS A 466 2.53 -8.36 -17.04
C LYS A 466 1.25 -7.77 -16.42
N ARG A 467 1.37 -6.60 -15.79
CA ARG A 467 0.24 -5.89 -15.15
C ARG A 467 0.28 -4.40 -15.45
N ARG A 468 -0.87 -3.76 -15.23
CA ARG A 468 -0.97 -2.31 -15.04
C ARG A 468 -0.97 -1.95 -13.56
N TYR A 469 -0.57 -0.72 -13.28
CA TYR A 469 -0.85 -0.05 -12.03
C TYR A 469 -1.19 1.41 -12.34
N LEU A 470 -2.27 1.95 -11.76
CA LEU A 470 -2.82 3.27 -12.09
C LEU A 470 -3.02 3.45 -13.61
N LEU A 471 -3.70 2.49 -14.25
CA LEU A 471 -3.85 2.32 -15.71
C LEU A 471 -2.57 2.29 -16.56
N GLN A 472 -1.37 2.36 -15.99
CA GLN A 472 -0.11 2.39 -16.75
C GLN A 472 0.55 0.99 -16.84
N PRO A 473 1.11 0.58 -17.99
CA PRO A 473 1.77 -0.71 -18.21
C PRO A 473 3.18 -0.74 -17.58
N ILE A 474 3.25 -0.62 -16.26
CA ILE A 474 4.51 -0.47 -15.50
C ILE A 474 4.74 -1.56 -14.44
N ALA A 475 3.86 -2.57 -14.34
CA ALA A 475 3.90 -3.55 -13.27
C ALA A 475 4.09 -5.00 -13.75
N ILE A 476 4.55 -5.86 -12.84
CA ILE A 476 4.63 -7.31 -12.99
C ILE A 476 4.07 -7.93 -11.71
N GLU A 477 3.29 -9.01 -11.83
CA GLU A 477 2.85 -9.83 -10.70
C GLU A 477 3.48 -11.22 -10.78
N VAL A 478 4.20 -11.60 -9.72
CA VAL A 478 4.93 -12.88 -9.65
C VAL A 478 4.30 -13.77 -8.59
N PHE A 479 3.98 -15.02 -8.94
CA PHE A 479 3.31 -16.01 -8.09
C PHE A 479 4.27 -17.15 -7.73
N SER A 480 4.30 -17.49 -6.43
CA SER A 480 5.20 -18.47 -5.82
C SER A 480 4.52 -19.82 -5.55
N SER A 481 5.32 -20.88 -5.43
CA SER A 481 4.89 -22.26 -5.17
C SER A 481 4.14 -22.43 -3.85
N ASP A 482 4.46 -21.58 -2.87
CA ASP A 482 3.88 -21.51 -1.53
C ASP A 482 2.64 -20.62 -1.42
N GLY A 483 2.16 -20.06 -2.54
CA GLY A 483 0.96 -19.22 -2.61
C GLY A 483 1.21 -17.73 -2.34
N ARG A 484 2.43 -17.33 -1.96
CA ARG A 484 2.78 -15.90 -1.90
C ARG A 484 2.79 -15.32 -3.32
N ASN A 485 2.35 -14.08 -3.48
CA ASN A 485 2.49 -13.35 -4.74
C ASN A 485 2.78 -11.88 -4.48
N HIS A 486 3.37 -11.21 -5.48
CA HIS A 486 3.89 -9.86 -5.36
C HIS A 486 3.60 -9.04 -6.62
N LEU A 487 2.78 -8.00 -6.50
CA LEU A 487 2.64 -6.95 -7.51
C LEU A 487 3.75 -5.92 -7.32
N LEU A 488 4.62 -5.81 -8.32
CA LEU A 488 5.77 -4.91 -8.34
C LEU A 488 5.60 -3.89 -9.47
N ALA A 489 5.52 -2.60 -9.13
CA ALA A 489 5.59 -1.50 -10.09
C ALA A 489 7.05 -1.05 -10.32
N PHE A 490 7.36 -0.58 -11.52
CA PHE A 490 8.71 -0.21 -11.95
C PHE A 490 8.74 1.15 -12.66
N PRO A 491 9.91 1.81 -12.78
CA PRO A 491 10.07 2.95 -13.69
C PRO A 491 9.62 2.62 -15.13
N ARG A 492 9.09 3.60 -15.86
CA ARG A 492 8.64 3.42 -17.25
C ARG A 492 9.75 2.82 -18.14
N LYS A 493 9.33 2.04 -19.15
CA LYS A 493 10.20 1.40 -20.17
C LYS A 493 11.16 0.31 -19.65
N ILE A 494 11.04 -0.15 -18.39
CA ILE A 494 11.88 -1.25 -17.85
C ILE A 494 11.12 -2.54 -17.54
N ARG A 495 9.77 -2.52 -17.48
CA ARG A 495 8.90 -3.66 -17.20
C ARG A 495 9.29 -4.91 -17.99
N ASP A 496 9.26 -4.83 -19.32
CA ASP A 496 9.38 -6.01 -20.18
C ASP A 496 10.77 -6.63 -20.14
N LYS A 497 11.81 -5.83 -19.85
CA LYS A 497 13.18 -6.30 -19.61
C LYS A 497 13.29 -7.12 -18.31
N ILE A 498 12.58 -6.69 -17.26
CA ILE A 498 12.54 -7.43 -15.97
C ILE A 498 11.69 -8.69 -16.13
N TYR A 499 10.56 -8.59 -16.84
CA TYR A 499 9.68 -9.72 -17.16
C TYR A 499 10.43 -10.83 -17.91
N ALA A 500 11.11 -10.48 -19.01
CA ALA A 500 11.93 -11.42 -19.77
C ALA A 500 13.05 -12.05 -18.92
N LYS A 501 13.64 -11.29 -17.96
CA LYS A 501 14.64 -11.84 -17.05
C LYS A 501 14.03 -12.80 -16.02
N LEU A 502 12.86 -12.51 -15.46
CA LEU A 502 12.16 -13.44 -14.55
C LEU A 502 11.88 -14.76 -15.26
N LEU A 503 11.31 -14.74 -16.46
CA LEU A 503 11.08 -15.95 -17.27
C LEU A 503 12.38 -16.71 -17.57
N ALA A 504 13.45 -16.03 -17.95
CA ALA A 504 14.74 -16.66 -18.26
C ALA A 504 15.43 -17.31 -17.04
N CYS A 505 15.12 -16.86 -15.82
CA CYS A 505 15.58 -17.50 -14.59
C CYS A 505 14.65 -18.63 -14.13
N ALA A 506 13.34 -18.50 -14.35
CA ALA A 506 12.28 -19.38 -13.87
C ALA A 506 12.12 -20.69 -14.69
N LYS A 507 13.16 -21.53 -14.71
CA LYS A 507 13.22 -22.78 -15.50
C LYS A 507 12.06 -23.76 -15.25
N SER A 508 11.39 -23.68 -14.10
CA SER A 508 10.23 -24.50 -13.75
C SER A 508 9.02 -24.23 -14.67
N LEU A 509 8.86 -22.98 -15.15
CA LEU A 509 7.72 -22.55 -15.97
C LEU A 509 7.61 -23.29 -17.31
N THR A 510 8.75 -23.75 -17.86
CA THR A 510 8.78 -24.45 -19.16
C THR A 510 8.40 -25.93 -19.07
N ASP A 511 8.59 -26.59 -17.92
CA ASP A 511 8.21 -28.00 -17.72
C ASP A 511 6.86 -28.17 -17.01
N ALA A 512 6.47 -27.24 -16.12
CA ALA A 512 5.31 -27.36 -15.23
C ALA A 512 3.92 -27.17 -15.89
N GLY A 513 3.78 -27.52 -17.18
CA GLY A 513 2.59 -27.26 -18.01
C GLY A 513 1.25 -27.83 -17.51
N HIS A 514 1.27 -28.71 -16.50
CA HIS A 514 0.09 -29.30 -15.88
C HIS A 514 -0.24 -28.75 -14.48
N GLN A 515 0.48 -27.72 -13.98
CA GLN A 515 0.36 -27.24 -12.58
C GLN A 515 0.22 -25.72 -12.39
N SER A 516 -0.15 -24.95 -13.41
CA SER A 516 -0.66 -23.57 -13.20
C SER A 516 -1.91 -23.62 -12.30
N VAL A 517 -2.12 -22.57 -11.50
CA VAL A 517 -3.29 -22.43 -10.61
C VAL A 517 -4.59 -22.27 -11.43
N SER A 518 -4.48 -21.92 -12.72
CA SER A 518 -5.58 -21.92 -13.70
C SER A 518 -5.54 -23.08 -14.71
N GLY A 519 -4.43 -23.82 -14.79
CA GLY A 519 -4.27 -24.97 -15.69
C GLY A 519 -3.94 -24.60 -17.14
N GLN A 520 -3.12 -23.57 -17.38
CA GLN A 520 -2.51 -23.24 -18.67
C GLN A 520 -1.01 -22.96 -18.53
N LYS A 521 -0.24 -23.14 -19.62
CA LYS A 521 1.18 -22.75 -19.68
C LYS A 521 1.34 -21.23 -19.65
N SER A 522 2.19 -20.74 -18.73
CA SER A 522 2.45 -19.31 -18.53
C SER A 522 3.41 -18.72 -19.58
N GLY A 523 2.96 -18.68 -20.83
CA GLY A 523 3.71 -18.12 -21.97
C GLY A 523 2.85 -17.29 -22.94
N VAL A 524 1.60 -16.99 -22.57
CA VAL A 524 0.67 -16.17 -23.36
C VAL A 524 0.75 -14.73 -22.90
N ASP A 525 1.00 -13.81 -23.83
CA ASP A 525 1.00 -12.37 -23.55
C ASP A 525 -0.43 -11.85 -23.35
N VAL A 526 -0.68 -11.22 -22.20
CA VAL A 526 -1.99 -10.63 -21.85
C VAL A 526 -2.42 -9.49 -22.81
N GLU A 527 -1.46 -8.92 -23.55
CA GLU A 527 -1.65 -7.74 -24.39
C GLU A 527 -2.04 -8.08 -25.85
N GLN A 528 -1.95 -9.34 -26.32
CA GLN A 528 -2.37 -9.74 -27.67
C GLN A 528 -2.92 -11.18 -27.73
N GLY A 529 -4.07 -11.37 -28.37
CA GLY A 529 -4.83 -12.63 -28.38
C GLY A 529 -4.17 -13.81 -29.13
N ALA A 530 -3.39 -14.63 -28.42
CA ALA A 530 -2.67 -15.78 -28.97
C ALA A 530 -3.47 -17.11 -28.97
N GLY A 531 -4.74 -17.09 -29.38
CA GLY A 531 -5.63 -18.26 -29.32
C GLY A 531 -5.25 -19.45 -30.21
N LEU A 532 -4.43 -19.25 -31.25
CA LEU A 532 -4.17 -20.27 -32.28
C LEU A 532 -3.19 -21.39 -31.86
N LEU A 533 -2.15 -21.06 -31.08
CA LEU A 533 -1.04 -22.00 -30.82
C LEU A 533 -1.37 -23.06 -29.77
N ALA A 534 -2.18 -22.73 -28.76
CA ALA A 534 -2.59 -23.69 -27.73
C ALA A 534 -3.47 -24.82 -28.32
N VAL A 535 -4.41 -24.46 -29.20
CA VAL A 535 -5.32 -25.41 -29.87
C VAL A 535 -4.54 -26.43 -30.72
N LEU A 536 -3.42 -26.01 -31.33
CA LEU A 536 -2.53 -26.88 -32.11
C LEU A 536 -1.74 -27.90 -31.28
N MET A 537 -1.62 -27.71 -29.96
CA MET A 537 -0.96 -28.66 -29.04
C MET A 537 -1.93 -29.66 -28.41
N GLY A 538 -3.23 -29.59 -28.71
CA GLY A 538 -4.26 -30.45 -28.10
C GLY A 538 -4.61 -30.10 -26.65
N GLU A 539 -4.06 -29.00 -26.11
CA GLU A 539 -4.43 -28.48 -24.80
C GLU A 539 -5.77 -27.75 -24.89
N MET A 540 -6.74 -28.16 -24.07
CA MET A 540 -8.02 -27.47 -23.97
C MET A 540 -7.86 -26.09 -23.33
N SER A 541 -8.58 -25.09 -23.86
CA SER A 541 -8.65 -23.79 -23.18
C SER A 541 -9.38 -23.89 -21.85
N VAL A 542 -9.08 -22.98 -20.91
CA VAL A 542 -9.75 -22.95 -19.60
C VAL A 542 -11.27 -22.81 -19.76
N THR A 543 -11.73 -22.06 -20.76
CA THR A 543 -13.14 -21.98 -21.18
C THR A 543 -13.72 -23.33 -21.62
N GLN A 544 -13.00 -24.12 -22.42
CA GLN A 544 -13.47 -25.47 -22.81
C GLN A 544 -13.53 -26.42 -21.61
N ARG A 545 -12.59 -26.31 -20.66
CA ARG A 545 -12.57 -27.09 -19.42
C ARG A 545 -13.75 -26.71 -18.51
N TRP A 546 -14.07 -25.42 -18.42
CA TRP A 546 -15.26 -24.92 -17.72
C TRP A 546 -16.56 -25.43 -18.36
N VAL A 547 -16.70 -25.34 -19.69
CA VAL A 547 -17.87 -25.85 -20.43
C VAL A 547 -18.06 -27.38 -20.29
N ARG A 548 -17.00 -28.15 -19.97
CA ARG A 548 -17.09 -29.58 -19.64
C ARG A 548 -17.28 -29.88 -18.15
N GLY A 549 -17.36 -28.87 -17.28
CA GLY A 549 -17.45 -29.06 -15.83
C GLY A 549 -16.17 -29.55 -15.16
N GLU A 550 -15.01 -29.48 -15.83
CA GLU A 550 -13.71 -29.86 -15.26
C GLU A 550 -13.16 -28.83 -14.26
N ILE A 551 -13.71 -27.62 -14.28
CA ILE A 551 -13.45 -26.54 -13.32
C ILE A 551 -14.76 -25.82 -13.00
N SER A 552 -14.87 -25.30 -11.78
CA SER A 552 -16.07 -24.65 -11.26
C SER A 552 -16.26 -23.21 -11.78
N ASN A 553 -17.48 -22.67 -11.66
CA ASN A 553 -17.82 -21.30 -12.03
C ASN A 553 -16.91 -20.29 -11.30
N PHE A 554 -16.67 -20.50 -10.01
CA PHE A 554 -15.71 -19.70 -9.23
C PHE A 554 -14.29 -19.78 -9.77
N GLN A 555 -13.81 -20.97 -10.16
CA GLN A 555 -12.46 -21.13 -10.71
C GLN A 555 -12.31 -20.38 -12.03
N TYR A 556 -13.32 -20.46 -12.90
CA TYR A 556 -13.35 -19.74 -14.16
C TYR A 556 -13.40 -18.22 -13.95
N LEU A 557 -14.24 -17.73 -13.03
CA LEU A 557 -14.28 -16.31 -12.66
C LEU A 557 -12.95 -15.80 -12.08
N MET A 558 -12.28 -16.57 -11.21
CA MET A 558 -10.94 -16.19 -10.73
C MET A 558 -9.90 -16.17 -11.87
N HIS A 559 -9.97 -17.09 -12.84
CA HIS A 559 -9.10 -17.08 -14.01
C HIS A 559 -9.35 -15.85 -14.91
N LEU A 560 -10.61 -15.54 -15.25
CA LEU A 560 -10.95 -14.36 -16.05
C LEU A 560 -10.50 -13.06 -15.38
N ASN A 561 -10.71 -12.92 -14.07
CA ASN A 561 -10.16 -11.82 -13.28
C ASN A 561 -8.62 -11.74 -13.41
N THR A 562 -7.92 -12.88 -13.32
CA THR A 562 -6.46 -12.97 -13.44
C THR A 562 -5.96 -12.57 -14.83
N LEU A 563 -6.68 -12.92 -15.90
CA LEU A 563 -6.36 -12.49 -17.27
C LEU A 563 -6.62 -10.99 -17.46
N ALA A 564 -7.74 -10.48 -16.95
CA ALA A 564 -8.14 -9.07 -17.07
C ALA A 564 -7.28 -8.08 -16.24
N GLY A 565 -6.22 -8.57 -15.59
CA GLY A 565 -5.27 -7.78 -14.80
C GLY A 565 -5.61 -7.63 -13.32
N ARG A 566 -6.69 -8.26 -12.82
CA ARG A 566 -7.17 -8.09 -11.45
C ARG A 566 -6.27 -8.78 -10.42
N SER A 567 -6.01 -8.08 -9.32
CA SER A 567 -5.05 -8.49 -8.29
C SER A 567 -5.60 -8.25 -6.88
N TYR A 568 -5.29 -9.14 -5.95
CA TYR A 568 -5.55 -8.91 -4.52
C TYR A 568 -4.57 -7.90 -3.88
N ASN A 569 -3.51 -7.52 -4.59
CA ASN A 569 -2.50 -6.56 -4.13
C ASN A 569 -2.86 -5.09 -4.42
N ASP A 570 -3.87 -4.83 -5.25
CA ASP A 570 -4.33 -3.49 -5.62
C ASP A 570 -5.85 -3.43 -5.45
N LEU A 571 -6.35 -2.66 -4.48
CA LEU A 571 -7.80 -2.60 -4.22
C LEU A 571 -8.58 -1.85 -5.31
N SER A 572 -7.92 -1.00 -6.11
CA SER A 572 -8.55 -0.32 -7.25
C SER A 572 -8.81 -1.29 -8.42
N GLN A 573 -8.01 -2.35 -8.50
CA GLN A 573 -8.10 -3.44 -9.48
C GLN A 573 -8.40 -4.80 -8.81
N TYR A 574 -9.16 -4.81 -7.71
CA TYR A 574 -9.55 -6.02 -6.99
C TYR A 574 -10.43 -6.95 -7.85
N PRO A 575 -10.37 -8.30 -7.68
CA PRO A 575 -11.23 -9.22 -8.42
C PRO A 575 -12.73 -8.97 -8.18
N VAL A 576 -13.53 -9.13 -9.23
CA VAL A 576 -14.97 -8.85 -9.27
C VAL A 576 -15.77 -10.12 -9.50
N PHE A 577 -16.85 -10.29 -8.75
CA PHE A 577 -17.80 -11.40 -8.86
C PHE A 577 -19.24 -10.88 -8.98
N PRO A 578 -20.15 -11.61 -9.66
CA PRO A 578 -21.56 -11.22 -9.73
C PRO A 578 -22.25 -11.34 -8.37
N TRP A 579 -23.22 -10.46 -8.11
CA TRP A 579 -24.38 -10.88 -7.31
C TRP A 579 -25.07 -12.08 -7.98
N ILE A 580 -25.34 -13.15 -7.23
CA ILE A 580 -25.94 -14.38 -7.78
C ILE A 580 -27.41 -14.51 -7.39
N LEU A 581 -27.75 -14.24 -6.13
CA LEU A 581 -29.11 -14.33 -5.61
C LEU A 581 -29.80 -12.97 -5.68
N SER A 582 -31.13 -13.02 -5.73
CA SER A 582 -32.03 -11.88 -5.57
C SER A 582 -32.94 -12.01 -4.35
N ASP A 583 -33.13 -13.25 -3.85
CA ASP A 583 -33.88 -13.56 -2.63
C ASP A 583 -32.98 -13.51 -1.38
N TYR A 584 -33.23 -12.51 -0.55
CA TYR A 584 -32.65 -12.33 0.78
C TYR A 584 -33.73 -12.21 1.88
N ASP A 585 -34.93 -12.73 1.59
CA ASP A 585 -36.15 -12.58 2.38
C ASP A 585 -36.71 -13.93 2.86
N SER A 586 -36.53 -15.01 2.10
CA SER A 586 -37.11 -16.33 2.42
C SER A 586 -36.39 -17.07 3.55
N GLU A 587 -37.15 -17.89 4.29
CA GLU A 587 -36.67 -18.80 5.35
C GLU A 587 -35.89 -20.01 4.81
N GLU A 588 -36.12 -20.40 3.56
CA GLU A 588 -35.38 -21.43 2.84
C GLU A 588 -35.04 -20.96 1.42
N LEU A 589 -33.87 -21.35 0.90
CA LEU A 589 -33.35 -20.90 -0.38
C LEU A 589 -33.62 -21.92 -1.49
N ASP A 590 -34.65 -21.69 -2.29
CA ASP A 590 -35.01 -22.56 -3.42
C ASP A 590 -34.18 -22.27 -4.67
N LEU A 591 -33.08 -23.02 -4.85
CA LEU A 591 -32.22 -22.95 -6.04
C LEU A 591 -32.86 -23.55 -7.31
N THR A 592 -34.10 -24.04 -7.27
CA THR A 592 -34.86 -24.48 -8.45
C THR A 592 -35.78 -23.38 -9.02
N ASN A 593 -36.09 -22.36 -8.23
CA ASN A 593 -36.90 -21.21 -8.63
C ASN A 593 -36.05 -20.16 -9.39
N PRO A 594 -36.33 -19.86 -10.67
CA PRO A 594 -35.58 -18.83 -11.41
C PRO A 594 -35.64 -17.44 -10.75
N ASN A 595 -36.72 -17.13 -10.01
CA ASN A 595 -36.90 -15.83 -9.35
C ASN A 595 -36.02 -15.64 -8.10
N THR A 596 -35.36 -16.70 -7.62
CA THR A 596 -34.41 -16.64 -6.50
C THR A 596 -33.03 -16.12 -6.93
N PHE A 597 -32.76 -16.10 -8.24
CA PHE A 597 -31.52 -15.61 -8.83
C PHE A 597 -31.64 -14.17 -9.35
N ARG A 598 -30.47 -13.53 -9.53
CA ARG A 598 -30.34 -12.31 -10.32
C ARG A 598 -30.47 -12.62 -11.82
N ASP A 599 -31.02 -11.67 -12.58
CA ASP A 599 -30.84 -11.62 -14.03
C ASP A 599 -29.36 -11.28 -14.38
N LEU A 600 -28.60 -12.31 -14.73
CA LEU A 600 -27.18 -12.19 -15.12
C LEU A 600 -26.97 -11.55 -16.50
N SER A 601 -28.01 -11.37 -17.31
CA SER A 601 -27.91 -10.70 -18.61
C SER A 601 -27.80 -9.17 -18.50
N LYS A 602 -28.05 -8.62 -17.30
CA LYS A 602 -28.15 -7.18 -17.02
C LYS A 602 -27.11 -6.69 -16.00
N PRO A 603 -26.53 -5.49 -16.19
CA PRO A 603 -25.73 -4.84 -15.15
C PRO A 603 -26.60 -4.50 -13.93
N MET A 604 -25.97 -4.21 -12.79
CA MET A 604 -26.68 -3.93 -11.54
C MET A 604 -27.70 -2.79 -11.69
N GLY A 605 -27.32 -1.68 -12.34
CA GLY A 605 -28.21 -0.54 -12.60
C GLY A 605 -29.53 -0.90 -13.30
N ALA A 606 -29.51 -1.93 -14.16
CA ALA A 606 -30.63 -2.37 -14.99
C ALA A 606 -31.50 -3.48 -14.35
N GLN A 607 -31.20 -3.94 -13.14
CA GLN A 607 -31.94 -5.03 -12.47
C GLN A 607 -33.43 -4.73 -12.20
N THR A 608 -33.82 -3.45 -12.13
CA THR A 608 -35.22 -3.04 -11.90
C THR A 608 -35.67 -1.99 -12.93
N PRO A 609 -36.77 -2.20 -13.68
CA PRO A 609 -37.17 -1.31 -14.79
C PRO A 609 -37.35 0.15 -14.39
N ALA A 610 -37.95 0.40 -13.22
CA ALA A 610 -38.16 1.74 -12.70
C ALA A 610 -36.87 2.49 -12.33
N ARG A 611 -35.74 1.77 -12.12
CA ARG A 611 -34.41 2.38 -11.94
C ARG A 611 -33.67 2.52 -13.28
N LEU A 612 -33.80 1.53 -14.17
CA LEU A 612 -33.26 1.61 -15.52
C LEU A 612 -33.75 2.86 -16.27
N GLU A 613 -35.05 3.16 -16.22
CA GLU A 613 -35.60 4.34 -16.91
C GLU A 613 -35.02 5.67 -16.39
N GLN A 614 -34.62 5.74 -15.10
CA GLN A 614 -33.96 6.92 -14.54
C GLN A 614 -32.52 7.08 -15.07
N PHE A 615 -31.80 5.97 -15.28
CA PHE A 615 -30.49 6.00 -15.95
C PHE A 615 -30.63 6.35 -17.45
N LEU A 616 -31.60 5.75 -18.16
CA LEU A 616 -31.88 6.05 -19.56
C LEU A 616 -32.37 7.49 -19.76
N LYS A 617 -33.10 8.08 -18.81
CA LYS A 617 -33.46 9.49 -18.83
C LYS A 617 -32.20 10.36 -18.79
N ARG A 618 -31.34 10.19 -17.78
CA ARG A 618 -30.06 10.93 -17.65
C ARG A 618 -29.12 10.77 -18.85
N PHE A 619 -29.11 9.58 -19.47
CA PHE A 619 -28.29 9.31 -20.66
C PHE A 619 -28.82 9.99 -21.94
N ARG A 620 -30.15 10.08 -22.11
CA ARG A 620 -30.78 10.79 -23.25
C ARG A 620 -30.79 12.30 -23.08
N GLU A 621 -30.89 12.78 -21.84
CA GLU A 621 -30.89 14.19 -21.45
C GLU A 621 -29.47 14.66 -21.03
N TRP A 622 -28.42 13.99 -21.51
CA TRP A 622 -27.04 14.35 -21.20
C TRP A 622 -26.60 15.56 -22.02
N ASP A 623 -26.34 16.66 -21.34
CA ASP A 623 -25.81 17.91 -21.88
C ASP A 623 -24.63 18.34 -21.00
N ASP A 624 -23.43 18.35 -21.58
CA ASP A 624 -22.20 18.76 -20.89
C ASP A 624 -21.65 20.06 -21.53
N PRO A 625 -21.71 21.21 -20.83
CA PRO A 625 -21.33 22.50 -21.40
C PRO A 625 -19.88 22.63 -21.88
N SER A 626 -18.93 21.80 -21.42
CA SER A 626 -17.57 21.78 -21.98
C SER A 626 -17.41 20.83 -23.17
N GLY A 627 -18.32 19.86 -23.34
CA GLY A 627 -18.23 18.81 -24.34
C GLY A 627 -17.12 17.78 -24.09
N GLU A 628 -16.49 17.78 -22.92
CA GLU A 628 -15.38 16.90 -22.56
C GLU A 628 -15.86 15.53 -22.04
N THR A 629 -17.06 15.49 -21.47
CA THR A 629 -17.65 14.32 -20.81
C THR A 629 -18.72 13.69 -21.71
N PRO A 630 -18.44 12.57 -22.39
CA PRO A 630 -19.45 11.90 -23.23
C PRO A 630 -20.57 11.27 -22.38
N PRO A 631 -21.79 11.12 -22.92
CA PRO A 631 -22.92 10.53 -22.20
C PRO A 631 -22.61 9.15 -21.60
N TYR A 632 -22.99 8.94 -20.35
CA TYR A 632 -22.87 7.65 -19.65
C TYR A 632 -24.12 7.34 -18.81
N MET A 633 -24.28 6.08 -18.43
CA MET A 633 -25.36 5.66 -17.51
C MET A 633 -24.85 5.63 -16.07
N TYR A 634 -23.61 5.19 -15.83
CA TYR A 634 -23.08 4.95 -14.49
C TYR A 634 -21.85 5.82 -14.16
N GLY A 635 -22.07 6.86 -13.36
CA GLY A 635 -21.01 7.72 -12.80
C GLY A 635 -20.25 7.11 -11.62
N THR A 636 -20.69 5.95 -11.11
CA THR A 636 -19.99 5.15 -10.10
C THR A 636 -19.66 3.78 -10.67
N HIS A 637 -18.48 3.26 -10.35
CA HIS A 637 -18.03 1.94 -10.81
C HIS A 637 -18.52 0.82 -9.88
N TYR A 638 -18.71 -0.39 -10.40
CA TYR A 638 -19.17 -1.55 -9.62
C TYR A 638 -18.11 -2.14 -8.67
N SER A 639 -16.84 -1.78 -8.86
CA SER A 639 -15.70 -2.25 -8.05
C SER A 639 -14.66 -1.16 -7.87
N SER A 640 -14.38 -0.79 -6.62
CA SER A 640 -13.37 0.20 -6.26
C SER A 640 -12.77 -0.14 -4.90
N ALA A 641 -11.66 0.51 -4.55
CA ALA A 641 -11.01 0.28 -3.28
C ALA A 641 -11.96 0.46 -2.08
N MET A 642 -12.78 1.51 -2.10
CA MET A 642 -13.80 1.79 -1.07
C MET A 642 -14.86 0.68 -0.98
N ILE A 643 -15.26 0.09 -2.10
CA ILE A 643 -16.25 -1.00 -2.12
C ILE A 643 -15.68 -2.26 -1.45
N VAL A 644 -14.43 -2.61 -1.78
CA VAL A 644 -13.73 -3.77 -1.20
C VAL A 644 -13.56 -3.61 0.31
N VAL A 645 -13.02 -2.48 0.78
CA VAL A 645 -12.83 -2.26 2.22
C VAL A 645 -14.14 -2.12 2.97
N SER A 646 -15.22 -1.62 2.35
CA SER A 646 -16.54 -1.53 2.98
C SER A 646 -17.14 -2.92 3.25
N TYR A 647 -17.06 -3.85 2.30
CA TYR A 647 -17.46 -5.25 2.54
C TYR A 647 -16.57 -5.93 3.60
N LEU A 648 -15.25 -5.71 3.53
CA LEU A 648 -14.27 -6.44 4.34
C LEU A 648 -13.91 -5.75 5.68
N VAL A 649 -14.55 -4.63 6.03
CA VAL A 649 -14.19 -3.73 7.16
C VAL A 649 -14.05 -4.41 8.53
N ARG A 650 -14.65 -5.59 8.74
CA ARG A 650 -14.55 -6.36 9.99
C ARG A 650 -13.28 -7.21 10.11
N VAL A 651 -12.53 -7.38 9.02
CA VAL A 651 -11.34 -8.23 8.92
C VAL A 651 -10.11 -7.39 8.63
N GLU A 652 -9.09 -7.48 9.48
CA GLU A 652 -7.79 -6.88 9.22
C GLU A 652 -7.07 -7.62 8.07
N PRO A 653 -6.25 -6.95 7.24
CA PRO A 653 -5.85 -5.54 7.30
C PRO A 653 -6.83 -4.55 6.63
N PHE A 654 -8.01 -5.01 6.17
CA PHE A 654 -8.97 -4.15 5.48
C PHE A 654 -9.59 -3.10 6.40
N THR A 655 -9.60 -3.31 7.72
CA THR A 655 -10.03 -2.29 8.68
C THR A 655 -9.08 -1.09 8.68
N GLN A 656 -7.75 -1.28 8.74
CA GLN A 656 -6.79 -0.18 8.55
C GLN A 656 -6.97 0.52 7.19
N GLN A 657 -7.20 -0.24 6.13
CA GLN A 657 -7.36 0.30 4.77
C GLN A 657 -8.67 1.10 4.62
N PHE A 658 -9.76 0.67 5.28
CA PHE A 658 -11.00 1.43 5.40
C PHE A 658 -10.75 2.77 6.11
N LEU A 659 -10.09 2.73 7.27
CA LEU A 659 -9.78 3.91 8.07
C LEU A 659 -8.91 4.92 7.30
N LYS A 660 -7.94 4.43 6.51
CA LYS A 660 -7.09 5.25 5.64
C LYS A 660 -7.89 6.03 4.58
N LEU A 661 -8.93 5.43 3.99
CA LEU A 661 -9.82 6.12 3.03
C LEU A 661 -10.87 7.03 3.70
N GLN A 662 -11.12 6.86 5.01
CA GLN A 662 -12.14 7.58 5.79
C GLN A 662 -11.51 8.52 6.83
N GLY A 663 -10.38 9.15 6.50
CA GLY A 663 -9.78 10.20 7.33
C GLY A 663 -9.30 9.74 8.72
N GLY A 664 -9.07 8.45 8.93
CA GLY A 664 -8.64 7.85 10.19
C GLY A 664 -9.75 7.43 11.15
N HIS A 665 -11.02 7.45 10.73
CA HIS A 665 -12.17 7.03 11.56
C HIS A 665 -13.15 6.12 10.80
N PHE A 666 -14.04 5.44 11.53
CA PHE A 666 -15.13 4.68 10.90
C PHE A 666 -16.14 5.64 10.25
N ASP A 667 -16.86 5.17 9.23
CA ASP A 667 -17.95 5.94 8.61
C ASP A 667 -19.21 5.90 9.50
N LEU A 668 -20.17 6.78 9.22
CA LEU A 668 -21.49 6.81 9.84
C LEU A 668 -22.15 5.42 9.77
N ALA A 669 -22.65 4.94 10.91
CA ALA A 669 -23.23 3.60 11.05
C ALA A 669 -24.35 3.28 10.04
N ASP A 670 -25.10 4.29 9.58
CA ASP A 670 -26.13 4.12 8.55
C ASP A 670 -25.58 3.91 7.12
N ARG A 671 -24.32 4.29 6.85
CA ARG A 671 -23.61 4.06 5.58
C ARG A 671 -22.77 2.78 5.57
N MET A 672 -22.36 2.31 6.75
CA MET A 672 -21.54 1.12 6.94
C MET A 672 -22.25 -0.17 6.49
N PHE A 673 -21.49 -1.12 5.92
CA PHE A 673 -22.03 -2.44 5.56
C PHE A 673 -22.47 -3.23 6.82
N HIS A 674 -23.76 -3.51 6.92
CA HIS A 674 -24.37 -4.14 8.11
C HIS A 674 -25.47 -5.17 7.80
N SER A 675 -25.86 -5.33 6.53
CA SER A 675 -26.97 -6.19 6.11
C SER A 675 -26.78 -6.60 4.66
N VAL A 676 -26.84 -7.90 4.37
CA VAL A 676 -26.68 -8.41 2.98
C VAL A 676 -27.88 -8.00 2.14
N LYS A 677 -29.09 -8.10 2.70
CA LYS A 677 -30.35 -7.71 2.05
C LYS A 677 -30.35 -6.22 1.68
N ASP A 678 -29.96 -5.34 2.60
CA ASP A 678 -29.99 -3.90 2.34
C ASP A 678 -28.90 -3.48 1.34
N ALA A 679 -27.76 -4.17 1.33
CA ALA A 679 -26.74 -3.99 0.30
C ALA A 679 -27.26 -4.40 -1.10
N TRP A 680 -27.93 -5.55 -1.22
CA TRP A 680 -28.59 -5.97 -2.47
C TRP A 680 -29.67 -4.96 -2.90
N LEU A 681 -30.56 -4.54 -2.00
CA LEU A 681 -31.64 -3.61 -2.31
C LEU A 681 -31.11 -2.21 -2.69
N SER A 682 -30.05 -1.72 -2.05
CA SER A 682 -29.35 -0.50 -2.46
C SER A 682 -28.80 -0.64 -3.88
N ALA A 683 -28.00 -1.68 -4.12
CA ALA A 683 -27.27 -1.88 -5.37
C ALA A 683 -28.14 -2.32 -6.56
N SER A 684 -29.34 -2.87 -6.35
CA SER A 684 -30.26 -3.35 -7.41
C SER A 684 -31.48 -2.45 -7.68
N ARG A 685 -31.92 -1.63 -6.71
CA ARG A 685 -33.22 -0.96 -6.77
C ARG A 685 -33.28 0.45 -6.17
N ASN A 686 -32.73 0.65 -4.97
CA ASN A 686 -33.11 1.79 -4.14
C ASN A 686 -32.20 3.03 -4.31
N ASN A 687 -30.98 2.86 -4.81
CA ASN A 687 -29.99 3.94 -4.85
C ASN A 687 -29.44 4.15 -6.28
N MET A 688 -29.46 5.39 -6.77
CA MET A 688 -28.97 5.77 -8.11
C MET A 688 -27.43 5.92 -8.20
N ALA A 689 -26.75 5.98 -7.05
CA ALA A 689 -25.29 5.99 -6.95
C ALA A 689 -24.72 4.62 -6.55
N ASP A 690 -25.54 3.56 -6.53
CA ASP A 690 -25.13 2.23 -6.11
C ASP A 690 -25.37 1.17 -7.20
N VAL A 691 -24.26 0.71 -7.80
CA VAL A 691 -24.22 -0.37 -8.79
C VAL A 691 -23.17 -1.42 -8.41
N LYS A 692 -22.84 -1.56 -7.12
CA LYS A 692 -21.81 -2.48 -6.60
C LYS A 692 -22.03 -3.92 -7.06
N GLU A 693 -20.97 -4.54 -7.57
CA GLU A 693 -20.85 -5.99 -7.70
C GLU A 693 -20.12 -6.57 -6.47
N LEU A 694 -20.02 -7.89 -6.37
CA LEU A 694 -19.44 -8.58 -5.22
C LEU A 694 -17.93 -8.81 -5.33
N VAL A 695 -17.32 -9.16 -4.19
CA VAL A 695 -15.93 -9.62 -4.07
C VAL A 695 -15.89 -11.15 -3.85
N PRO A 696 -14.83 -11.87 -4.27
CA PRO A 696 -14.71 -13.33 -4.15
C PRO A 696 -15.00 -13.90 -2.76
N GLU A 697 -14.70 -13.15 -1.71
CA GLU A 697 -14.85 -13.55 -0.30
C GLU A 697 -16.28 -13.97 0.05
N PHE A 698 -17.31 -13.42 -0.61
CA PHE A 698 -18.72 -13.83 -0.47
C PHE A 698 -18.99 -15.31 -0.82
N PHE A 699 -18.02 -16.00 -1.42
CA PHE A 699 -18.14 -17.37 -1.92
C PHE A 699 -17.13 -18.35 -1.29
N TYR A 700 -16.36 -17.92 -0.28
CA TYR A 700 -15.46 -18.80 0.48
C TYR A 700 -15.07 -18.34 1.91
N LEU A 701 -15.20 -17.06 2.28
CA LEU A 701 -14.68 -16.52 3.55
C LEU A 701 -15.84 -16.07 4.47
N PRO A 702 -16.21 -16.83 5.51
CA PRO A 702 -17.28 -16.42 6.43
C PRO A 702 -16.87 -15.26 7.37
N ASN A 703 -15.57 -15.00 7.52
CA ASN A 703 -15.05 -14.08 8.54
C ASN A 703 -15.41 -12.60 8.32
N PHE A 704 -15.63 -12.11 7.09
CA PHE A 704 -15.97 -10.70 6.86
C PHE A 704 -17.37 -10.32 7.38
N LEU A 705 -18.22 -11.32 7.63
CA LEU A 705 -19.57 -11.15 8.18
C LEU A 705 -19.57 -11.01 9.72
N LEU A 706 -18.44 -11.27 10.39
CA LEU A 706 -18.35 -11.37 11.86
C LEU A 706 -17.42 -10.30 12.43
N ASN A 707 -17.87 -9.53 13.42
CA ASN A 707 -17.08 -8.55 14.15
C ASN A 707 -16.23 -9.21 15.25
N SER A 708 -15.45 -10.24 14.91
CA SER A 708 -14.59 -10.99 15.86
C SER A 708 -13.47 -10.15 16.49
N ASN A 709 -13.21 -8.96 15.96
CA ASN A 709 -12.30 -7.97 16.51
C ASN A 709 -12.99 -7.00 17.50
N HIS A 710 -14.30 -7.11 17.70
CA HIS A 710 -15.12 -6.30 18.61
C HIS A 710 -14.95 -4.79 18.40
N PHE A 711 -14.91 -4.35 17.14
CA PHE A 711 -14.81 -2.95 16.76
C PHE A 711 -16.08 -2.16 17.13
N GLU A 712 -15.92 -0.90 17.56
CA GLU A 712 -17.04 0.01 17.81
C GLU A 712 -17.53 0.66 16.51
N LEU A 713 -18.24 -0.13 15.69
CA LEU A 713 -18.80 0.27 14.38
C LEU A 713 -19.98 1.26 14.47
N GLY A 714 -20.25 1.85 15.64
CA GLY A 714 -21.30 2.85 15.86
C GLY A 714 -22.73 2.29 16.03
N VAL A 715 -23.70 3.20 15.99
CA VAL A 715 -25.14 2.96 16.16
C VAL A 715 -25.90 3.76 15.10
N LYS A 716 -26.81 3.10 14.37
CA LYS A 716 -27.68 3.72 13.36
C LYS A 716 -28.64 4.73 13.98
N GLN A 717 -29.18 5.64 13.17
CA GLN A 717 -30.30 6.52 13.56
C GLN A 717 -31.54 5.74 14.06
N SER A 718 -31.72 4.49 13.63
CA SER A 718 -32.76 3.58 14.12
C SER A 718 -32.49 2.97 15.51
N GLY A 719 -31.37 3.30 16.15
CA GLY A 719 -30.94 2.71 17.42
C GLY A 719 -30.23 1.36 17.30
N LEU A 720 -30.11 0.78 16.10
CA LEU A 720 -29.39 -0.47 15.86
C LEU A 720 -27.88 -0.27 16.03
N ARG A 721 -27.27 -0.87 17.07
CA ARG A 721 -25.81 -0.94 17.22
C ARG A 721 -25.22 -1.93 16.20
N LEU A 722 -24.15 -1.54 15.51
CA LEU A 722 -23.49 -2.40 14.54
C LEU A 722 -22.60 -3.44 15.24
N GLY A 723 -22.70 -4.68 14.77
CA GLY A 723 -21.86 -5.81 15.17
C GLY A 723 -21.58 -6.68 13.96
N ASP A 724 -21.93 -7.96 14.04
CA ASP A 724 -21.98 -8.87 12.90
C ASP A 724 -22.92 -8.35 11.79
N VAL A 725 -22.76 -8.86 10.57
CA VAL A 725 -23.61 -8.52 9.41
C VAL A 725 -24.93 -9.28 9.51
N ILE A 726 -26.05 -8.59 9.32
CA ILE A 726 -27.38 -9.21 9.23
C ILE A 726 -27.44 -10.08 7.97
N LEU A 727 -27.62 -11.38 8.19
CA LEU A 727 -27.75 -12.41 7.17
C LEU A 727 -29.23 -12.63 6.80
N PRO A 728 -29.53 -13.11 5.58
CA PRO A 728 -30.89 -13.51 5.21
C PRO A 728 -31.39 -14.70 6.05
N PRO A 729 -32.72 -14.88 6.23
CA PRO A 729 -33.26 -15.89 7.13
C PRO A 729 -32.82 -17.33 6.77
N TRP A 730 -32.73 -17.65 5.48
CA TRP A 730 -32.20 -18.93 4.98
C TRP A 730 -30.78 -19.29 5.44
N ALA A 731 -29.96 -18.32 5.85
CA ALA A 731 -28.63 -18.58 6.42
C ALA A 731 -28.66 -18.93 7.93
N LYS A 732 -29.83 -18.86 8.58
CA LYS A 732 -30.10 -19.36 9.94
C LYS A 732 -29.15 -18.81 11.01
N GLY A 733 -28.61 -17.60 10.77
CA GLY A 733 -27.66 -16.90 11.64
C GLY A 733 -26.20 -17.35 11.55
N ASP A 734 -25.84 -18.31 10.69
CA ASP A 734 -24.45 -18.76 10.52
C ASP A 734 -23.83 -18.20 9.23
N ALA A 735 -22.78 -17.40 9.38
CA ALA A 735 -21.96 -16.88 8.29
C ALA A 735 -21.33 -17.99 7.41
N ARG A 736 -21.13 -19.19 7.96
CA ARG A 736 -20.65 -20.37 7.21
C ARG A 736 -21.75 -20.95 6.34
N GLU A 737 -22.98 -21.04 6.85
CA GLU A 737 -24.13 -21.52 6.08
C GLU A 737 -24.50 -20.52 4.97
N PHE A 738 -24.40 -19.21 5.25
CA PHE A 738 -24.48 -18.17 4.22
C PHE A 738 -23.49 -18.43 3.08
N VAL A 739 -22.19 -18.53 3.39
CA VAL A 739 -21.15 -18.76 2.39
C VAL A 739 -21.33 -20.11 1.67
N ARG A 740 -21.77 -21.16 2.38
CA ARG A 740 -22.02 -22.49 1.80
C ARG A 740 -23.16 -22.46 0.78
N LEU A 741 -24.30 -21.86 1.13
CA LEU A 741 -25.46 -21.73 0.25
C LEU A 741 -25.20 -20.76 -0.90
N HIS A 742 -24.53 -19.63 -0.64
CA HIS A 742 -24.19 -18.66 -1.69
C HIS A 742 -23.17 -19.23 -2.69
N ARG A 743 -22.23 -20.07 -2.22
CA ARG A 743 -21.37 -20.86 -3.12
C ARG A 743 -22.14 -21.95 -3.87
N GLN A 744 -23.07 -22.64 -3.22
CA GLN A 744 -23.94 -23.62 -3.88
C GLN A 744 -24.81 -22.98 -4.97
N ALA A 745 -25.26 -21.73 -4.78
CA ALA A 745 -25.96 -20.95 -5.79
C ALA A 745 -25.05 -20.60 -6.98
N LEU A 746 -23.82 -20.12 -6.72
CA LEU A 746 -22.83 -19.82 -7.77
C LEU A 746 -22.48 -21.04 -8.64
N GLU A 747 -22.43 -22.23 -8.05
CA GLU A 747 -22.10 -23.49 -8.74
C GLU A 747 -23.36 -24.26 -9.19
N SER A 748 -24.52 -23.60 -9.29
CA SER A 748 -25.79 -24.21 -9.72
C SER A 748 -25.92 -24.32 -11.24
N ASP A 749 -26.77 -25.23 -11.72
CA ASP A 749 -27.08 -25.38 -13.16
C ASP A 749 -27.65 -24.10 -13.76
N TYR A 750 -28.52 -23.38 -13.02
CA TYR A 750 -29.08 -22.10 -13.47
C TYR A 750 -27.99 -21.06 -13.73
N VAL A 751 -27.07 -20.86 -12.78
CA VAL A 751 -25.95 -19.92 -12.96
C VAL A 751 -25.03 -20.39 -14.08
N SER A 752 -24.70 -21.69 -14.13
CA SER A 752 -23.83 -22.26 -15.17
C SER A 752 -24.36 -22.03 -16.59
N ALA A 753 -25.68 -22.02 -16.78
CA ALA A 753 -26.33 -21.74 -18.06
C ALA A 753 -26.42 -20.24 -18.44
N HIS A 754 -26.16 -19.31 -17.52
CA HIS A 754 -26.34 -17.86 -17.73
C HIS A 754 -25.09 -17.01 -17.41
N LEU A 755 -24.08 -17.55 -16.73
CA LEU A 755 -22.91 -16.79 -16.26
C LEU A 755 -22.09 -16.15 -17.38
N ASN A 756 -22.09 -16.74 -18.58
CA ASN A 756 -21.47 -16.14 -19.77
C ASN A 756 -22.06 -14.76 -20.10
N GLN A 757 -23.35 -14.52 -19.80
CA GLN A 757 -24.04 -13.27 -20.11
C GLN A 757 -23.58 -12.12 -19.21
N TRP A 758 -23.17 -12.45 -17.97
CA TRP A 758 -22.52 -11.49 -17.06
C TRP A 758 -21.05 -11.29 -17.44
N ILE A 759 -20.36 -12.35 -17.87
CA ILE A 759 -18.99 -12.26 -18.40
C ILE A 759 -18.95 -11.35 -19.63
N ASP A 760 -19.95 -11.38 -20.51
CA ASP A 760 -20.08 -10.47 -21.66
C ASP A 760 -20.11 -8.98 -21.25
N LEU A 761 -20.74 -8.65 -20.11
CA LEU A 761 -20.82 -7.28 -19.58
C LEU A 761 -19.50 -6.79 -18.96
N ILE A 762 -18.78 -7.68 -18.26
CA ILE A 762 -17.63 -7.29 -17.44
C ILE A 762 -16.30 -7.49 -18.17
N PHE A 763 -16.19 -8.52 -18.99
CA PHE A 763 -14.95 -8.94 -19.68
C PHE A 763 -15.11 -9.13 -21.19
N GLY A 764 -16.33 -9.27 -21.72
CA GLY A 764 -16.58 -9.55 -23.14
C GLY A 764 -17.10 -8.36 -23.94
N TYR A 765 -17.76 -8.66 -25.06
CA TYR A 765 -18.11 -7.69 -26.09
C TYR A 765 -19.11 -6.59 -25.65
N ARG A 766 -19.86 -6.77 -24.54
CA ARG A 766 -20.82 -5.77 -24.02
C ARG A 766 -20.19 -4.80 -23.01
N GLN A 767 -18.88 -4.85 -22.79
CA GLN A 767 -18.17 -3.92 -21.92
C GLN A 767 -18.08 -2.50 -22.51
N GLN A 768 -18.01 -2.38 -23.84
CA GLN A 768 -17.76 -1.12 -24.56
C GLN A 768 -18.58 -0.99 -25.86
N GLY A 769 -18.59 0.21 -26.45
CA GLY A 769 -19.23 0.50 -27.74
C GLY A 769 -20.77 0.36 -27.74
N GLN A 770 -21.36 0.19 -28.92
CA GLN A 770 -22.82 0.09 -29.06
C GLN A 770 -23.41 -1.09 -28.28
N ALA A 771 -22.70 -2.22 -28.22
CA ALA A 771 -23.13 -3.39 -27.44
C ALA A 771 -23.22 -3.10 -25.93
N ALA A 772 -22.45 -2.15 -25.39
CA ALA A 772 -22.61 -1.66 -24.03
C ALA A 772 -23.82 -0.74 -23.88
N VAL A 773 -24.11 0.12 -24.88
CA VAL A 773 -25.31 0.98 -24.87
C VAL A 773 -26.58 0.12 -24.90
N ASP A 774 -26.64 -0.86 -25.79
CA ASP A 774 -27.76 -1.79 -25.96
C ASP A 774 -27.98 -2.69 -24.72
N ALA A 775 -26.89 -3.00 -24.00
CA ALA A 775 -26.91 -3.76 -22.75
C ALA A 775 -27.03 -2.89 -21.48
N PHE A 776 -27.22 -1.57 -21.64
CA PHE A 776 -27.31 -0.58 -20.56
C PHE A 776 -26.09 -0.50 -19.63
N ASN A 777 -24.90 -0.79 -20.15
CA ASN A 777 -23.67 -1.10 -19.41
C ASN A 777 -22.57 -0.02 -19.55
N LEU A 778 -22.93 1.23 -19.84
CA LEU A 778 -21.96 2.30 -20.12
C LEU A 778 -21.62 3.13 -18.88
N PHE A 779 -20.35 3.11 -18.48
CA PHE A 779 -19.83 3.84 -17.32
C PHE A 779 -19.13 5.14 -17.71
N HIS A 780 -18.74 5.96 -16.72
CA HIS A 780 -17.95 7.18 -16.92
C HIS A 780 -16.65 6.92 -17.69
N HIS A 781 -16.36 7.75 -18.70
CA HIS A 781 -15.25 7.52 -19.65
C HIS A 781 -13.87 7.34 -18.99
N LEU A 782 -13.57 8.07 -17.91
CA LEU A 782 -12.31 7.96 -17.14
C LEU A 782 -12.05 6.60 -16.46
N PHE A 783 -13.03 5.69 -16.38
CA PHE A 783 -12.78 4.34 -15.85
C PHE A 783 -12.16 3.39 -16.88
N TYR A 784 -12.16 3.74 -18.18
CA TYR A 784 -11.64 2.91 -19.26
C TYR A 784 -10.21 3.30 -19.65
N GLU A 785 -9.33 2.30 -19.77
CA GLU A 785 -7.90 2.48 -20.05
C GLU A 785 -7.58 3.37 -21.26
N ALA A 786 -8.30 3.15 -22.38
CA ALA A 786 -8.07 3.87 -23.65
C ALA A 786 -8.33 5.39 -23.58
N ASN A 787 -9.06 5.86 -22.56
CA ASN A 787 -9.48 7.25 -22.45
C ASN A 787 -8.54 8.12 -21.58
N VAL A 788 -7.48 7.55 -20.99
CA VAL A 788 -6.59 8.26 -20.06
C VAL A 788 -5.14 8.29 -20.57
N ASN A 789 -4.76 9.40 -21.22
CA ASN A 789 -3.39 9.61 -21.66
C ASN A 789 -2.59 10.51 -20.70
N PHE A 790 -1.90 9.90 -19.73
CA PHE A 790 -1.00 10.59 -18.80
C PHE A 790 0.23 11.27 -19.46
N GLU A 791 0.47 11.09 -20.76
CA GLU A 791 1.53 11.81 -21.49
C GLU A 791 1.01 13.09 -22.17
N ALA A 792 -0.31 13.22 -22.39
CA ALA A 792 -0.95 14.44 -22.88
C ALA A 792 -1.27 15.45 -21.75
N ILE A 793 -1.37 15.00 -20.50
CA ILE A 793 -1.59 15.89 -19.36
C ILE A 793 -0.25 16.50 -18.91
N GLU A 794 0.01 17.74 -19.35
CA GLU A 794 1.19 18.52 -18.95
C GLU A 794 1.09 19.06 -17.51
N ASP A 795 -0.08 19.57 -17.12
CA ASP A 795 -0.31 20.14 -15.78
C ASP A 795 -0.20 19.07 -14.66
N PRO A 796 0.71 19.24 -13.68
CA PRO A 796 0.81 18.36 -12.53
C PRO A 796 -0.46 18.27 -11.67
N LEU A 797 -1.27 19.34 -11.55
CA LEU A 797 -2.47 19.31 -10.70
C LEU A 797 -3.55 18.41 -11.30
N THR A 798 -3.92 18.66 -12.56
CA THR A 798 -4.82 17.82 -13.36
C THR A 798 -4.34 16.37 -13.36
N LYS A 799 -3.04 16.14 -13.59
CA LYS A 799 -2.44 14.80 -13.60
C LYS A 799 -2.60 14.08 -12.25
N ASN A 800 -2.37 14.78 -11.14
CA ASN A 800 -2.55 14.24 -9.79
C ASN A 800 -4.03 14.00 -9.47
N ALA A 801 -4.95 14.86 -9.92
CA ALA A 801 -6.38 14.67 -9.79
C ALA A 801 -6.88 13.43 -10.57
N THR A 802 -6.43 13.25 -11.81
CA THR A 802 -6.71 12.04 -12.62
C THR A 802 -6.20 10.76 -11.94
N ILE A 803 -4.98 10.78 -11.40
CA ILE A 803 -4.41 9.65 -10.63
C ILE A 803 -5.26 9.38 -9.38
N GLY A 804 -5.63 10.42 -8.63
CA GLY A 804 -6.48 10.32 -7.44
C GLY A 804 -7.88 9.76 -7.75
N PHE A 805 -8.46 10.12 -8.89
CA PHE A 805 -9.73 9.58 -9.36
C PHE A 805 -9.62 8.07 -9.64
N ILE A 806 -8.65 7.67 -10.47
CA ILE A 806 -8.43 6.29 -10.93
C ILE A 806 -8.15 5.32 -9.77
N ASN A 807 -7.44 5.78 -8.73
CA ASN A 807 -7.13 4.96 -7.56
C ASN A 807 -8.34 4.76 -6.64
N ASN A 808 -9.20 5.77 -6.47
CA ASN A 808 -10.28 5.74 -5.48
C ASN A 808 -11.63 5.27 -6.04
N PHE A 809 -11.98 5.65 -7.28
CA PHE A 809 -13.31 5.41 -7.84
C PHE A 809 -13.42 4.12 -8.67
N GLY A 810 -12.29 3.49 -9.01
CA GLY A 810 -12.23 2.19 -9.67
C GLY A 810 -11.79 2.25 -11.14
N GLN A 811 -11.52 1.09 -11.72
CA GLN A 811 -11.07 0.90 -13.10
C GLN A 811 -11.86 -0.24 -13.75
N ILE A 812 -12.18 -0.14 -15.03
CA ILE A 812 -12.79 -1.21 -15.85
C ILE A 812 -11.74 -2.33 -16.08
N PRO A 813 -12.08 -3.64 -16.05
CA PRO A 813 -11.13 -4.71 -16.36
C PRO A 813 -10.70 -4.67 -17.83
N SER A 814 -9.58 -5.28 -18.21
CA SER A 814 -9.33 -5.51 -19.63
C SER A 814 -10.42 -6.39 -20.24
N GLN A 815 -10.91 -5.98 -21.41
CA GLN A 815 -11.72 -6.81 -22.27
C GLN A 815 -10.88 -8.00 -22.76
N LEU A 816 -11.48 -9.18 -22.80
CA LEU A 816 -10.85 -10.47 -23.11
C LEU A 816 -11.41 -11.10 -24.39
N PHE A 817 -12.64 -10.74 -24.78
CA PHE A 817 -13.41 -11.30 -25.89
C PHE A 817 -14.23 -10.22 -26.60
#